data_AF-A0A1F3CBS8-F1
#
_entry.id   AF-A0A1F3CBS8-F1
#
_cell.length_a   1.000
_cell.length_b   1.000
_cell.length_c   1.000
_cell.angle_alpha   90.00
_cell.angle_beta   90.00
_cell.angle_gamma   90.00
#
_symmetry.space_group_name_H-M   'P 1'
#
loop_
_entity.id
_entity.type
_entity.pdbx_description
1 polymer ?
#
loop_
_entity_poly.entity_id
_entity_poly.type
_entity_poly.pdbx_seq_one_letter_code
_entity_poly.pdbx_strand_id
1 'polypeptide(L)'
;MDKYPIVPGRGLNTRIATDQRRSFIKDMGNNLQLISQSAFQPHQIINNIESYIGSVEIPLGLIGPLLFNNANNSEYVYAPAATTEGALIASINRGAKVVSLSGGITAEVIHQKMIRCPLFMFKGISESVVFRQWVLQKFEEIKAITCQYSNHAKLQTIEPVIAGWSVHLKFVYTTGDASGQNMTTKCTWHAVEWINENFTIESGIKPLHFIIEGNGASDKKVSNYAMSQGRGVHVIAECELDERVIKKVLRVSSDDFLRYFNSSMIMSRIDGMVGYNINSVNVVAAIFAATGQDLASIHESGAGILSMEKTTKGIYFCLHLPSLVIGTIGGGTRLPKQQEALEFMNCTEKGSLPRLAKIIAGFALSLEISTFAAIVGGQFVRAHEKLGRNKPIKWLTKSEINFELLKNSFNNNFPFKDIQAIKLWDDQFCENGIMINLTNNVTDKLTGFFIAEVISNEPFETNNSEFIQNGNSGKFLIKSKPLDDEVIKGLKLLASAIDNDLTPLFSTYKKNLEYKNSHKKEWMIYEALTEKGFSCIPKYYGKKIIEEREVYLIFMELLDFNELLFINTENNTEKWNDELIFKVIKDITEIHLSFKTGDNSLILNEFEISKPWKAKELYQKLLQITTLEYHAESWIGLIHNLIGYADKLQDEYLDIKIEKTLTHNDFNSRNIAIRKNGDSCIYDWEL
;
A
#
# COMPACT_ATOMS: atom_id res chain seq x y z
N MET A 1 -20.88 -43.48 18.65
CA MET A 1 -21.19 -42.04 18.83
C MET A 1 -20.73 -41.52 20.19
N ASP A 2 -20.59 -42.38 21.20
CA ASP A 2 -20.31 -42.00 22.60
C ASP A 2 -18.94 -41.36 22.89
N LYS A 3 -18.04 -41.30 21.90
CA LYS A 3 -16.74 -40.61 21.98
C LYS A 3 -16.72 -39.27 21.22
N TYR A 4 -17.84 -38.81 20.68
CA TYR A 4 -17.89 -37.55 19.95
C TYR A 4 -18.03 -36.36 20.93
N PRO A 5 -17.05 -35.46 21.03
CA PRO A 5 -17.12 -34.33 21.96
C PRO A 5 -18.22 -33.35 21.52
N ILE A 6 -19.17 -33.08 22.41
CA ILE A 6 -20.30 -32.18 22.14
C ILE A 6 -19.93 -30.77 22.60
N VAL A 7 -19.91 -29.83 21.66
CA VAL A 7 -19.72 -28.41 21.98
C VAL A 7 -20.98 -27.89 22.69
N PRO A 8 -20.88 -27.22 23.85
CA PRO A 8 -22.05 -26.79 24.60
C PRO A 8 -22.84 -25.70 23.86
N GLY A 9 -24.17 -25.74 24.00
CA GLY A 9 -25.05 -24.68 23.54
C GLY A 9 -25.02 -24.38 22.03
N ARG A 10 -24.60 -25.30 21.15
CA ARG A 10 -24.38 -25.06 19.70
C ARG A 10 -25.45 -24.20 18.99
N GLY A 11 -26.72 -24.42 19.28
CA GLY A 11 -27.85 -23.70 18.67
C GLY A 11 -28.31 -22.44 19.42
N LEU A 12 -27.63 -22.05 20.51
CA LEU A 12 -28.01 -20.93 21.35
C LEU A 12 -26.93 -19.83 21.32
N ASN A 13 -27.37 -18.60 21.05
CA ASN A 13 -26.54 -17.40 21.11
C ASN A 13 -26.80 -16.58 22.38
N THR A 14 -27.12 -17.25 23.50
CA THR A 14 -27.22 -16.59 24.80
C THR A 14 -25.82 -16.35 25.38
N ARG A 15 -25.73 -15.43 26.34
CA ARG A 15 -24.49 -15.19 27.09
C ARG A 15 -23.99 -16.47 27.77
N ILE A 16 -24.90 -17.20 28.42
CA ILE A 16 -24.60 -18.47 29.10
C ILE A 16 -24.02 -19.49 28.11
N ALA A 17 -24.66 -19.69 26.95
CA ALA A 17 -24.17 -20.63 25.94
C ALA A 17 -22.80 -20.22 25.38
N THR A 18 -22.57 -18.92 25.21
CA THR A 18 -21.28 -18.36 24.77
C THR A 18 -20.18 -18.61 25.81
N ASP A 19 -20.46 -18.37 27.09
CA ASP A 19 -19.52 -18.59 28.19
C ASP A 19 -19.19 -20.08 28.37
N GLN A 20 -20.19 -20.96 28.24
CA GLN A 20 -19.98 -22.41 28.23
C GLN A 20 -19.04 -22.85 27.10
N ARG A 21 -19.23 -22.31 25.88
CA ARG A 21 -18.33 -22.60 24.74
C ARG A 21 -16.92 -22.11 24.98
N ARG A 22 -16.76 -20.91 25.55
CA ARG A 22 -15.44 -20.35 25.89
C ARG A 22 -14.74 -21.18 26.96
N SER A 23 -15.46 -21.63 27.99
CA SER A 23 -14.92 -22.54 29.01
C SER A 23 -14.49 -23.87 28.39
N PHE A 24 -15.35 -24.47 27.56
CA PHE A 24 -15.03 -25.71 26.86
C PHE A 24 -13.75 -25.60 26.01
N ILE A 25 -13.55 -24.48 25.32
CA ILE A 25 -12.32 -24.23 24.54
C ILE A 25 -11.10 -24.02 25.45
N LYS A 26 -11.29 -23.38 26.62
CA LYS A 26 -10.26 -23.22 27.64
C LYS A 26 -9.82 -24.56 28.24
N ASP A 27 -10.77 -25.45 28.49
CA ASP A 27 -10.52 -26.80 29.03
C ASP A 27 -9.73 -27.67 28.01
N MET A 28 -9.81 -27.36 26.72
CA MET A 28 -8.97 -27.94 25.67
C MET A 28 -7.54 -27.35 25.62
N GLY A 29 -7.20 -26.40 26.49
CA GLY A 29 -5.90 -25.74 26.53
C GLY A 29 -5.76 -24.51 25.62
N ASN A 30 -6.85 -24.01 25.02
CA ASN A 30 -6.81 -22.85 24.12
C ASN A 30 -7.27 -21.55 24.80
N ASN A 31 -6.61 -20.43 24.52
CA ASN A 31 -6.97 -19.12 25.08
C ASN A 31 -7.58 -18.19 24.01
N LEU A 32 -8.77 -17.64 24.28
CA LEU A 32 -9.52 -16.73 23.40
C LEU A 32 -9.53 -15.27 23.87
N GLN A 33 -8.49 -14.82 24.59
CA GLN A 33 -8.47 -13.51 25.25
C GLN A 33 -8.90 -12.33 24.34
N LEU A 34 -8.40 -12.28 23.09
CA LEU A 34 -8.76 -11.22 22.15
C LEU A 34 -10.07 -11.50 21.40
N ILE A 35 -10.25 -12.71 20.87
CA ILE A 35 -11.47 -13.10 20.12
C ILE A 35 -12.73 -12.92 20.98
N SER A 36 -12.64 -13.22 22.28
CA SER A 36 -13.77 -13.11 23.20
C SER A 36 -14.21 -11.66 23.48
N GLN A 37 -13.36 -10.68 23.20
CA GLN A 37 -13.68 -9.26 23.31
C GLN A 37 -14.56 -8.88 22.11
N SER A 38 -15.85 -8.68 22.38
CA SER A 38 -16.80 -8.27 21.37
C SER A 38 -17.81 -7.29 21.93
N ALA A 39 -18.12 -6.27 21.14
CA ALA A 39 -19.16 -5.30 21.46
C ALA A 39 -20.58 -5.81 21.14
N PHE A 40 -20.72 -6.93 20.42
CA PHE A 40 -22.03 -7.44 20.01
C PHE A 40 -22.86 -7.94 21.19
N GLN A 41 -24.10 -7.46 21.26
CA GLN A 41 -25.08 -7.98 22.19
C GLN A 41 -25.74 -9.25 21.62
N PRO A 42 -26.11 -10.23 22.46
CA PRO A 42 -26.74 -11.49 22.02
C PRO A 42 -27.87 -11.31 20.99
N HIS A 43 -28.77 -10.35 21.24
CA HIS A 43 -29.94 -10.11 20.38
C HIS A 43 -29.59 -9.60 18.96
N GLN A 44 -28.40 -9.01 18.78
CA GLN A 44 -27.95 -8.45 17.50
C GLN A 44 -27.43 -9.53 16.55
N ILE A 45 -27.07 -10.71 17.06
CA ILE A 45 -26.40 -11.78 16.29
C ILE A 45 -27.24 -13.05 16.16
N ILE A 46 -28.45 -13.10 16.72
CA ILE A 46 -29.30 -14.31 16.78
C ILE A 46 -29.51 -14.95 15.41
N ASN A 47 -29.63 -14.14 14.35
CA ASN A 47 -29.92 -14.62 13.00
C ASN A 47 -28.70 -14.53 12.06
N ASN A 48 -27.50 -14.37 12.61
CA ASN A 48 -26.28 -14.11 11.84
C ASN A 48 -25.22 -15.21 12.01
N ILE A 49 -25.23 -15.92 13.13
CA ILE A 49 -24.20 -16.91 13.45
C ILE A 49 -24.75 -17.94 14.43
N GLU A 50 -24.23 -19.16 14.43
CA GLU A 50 -24.43 -20.16 15.47
C GLU A 50 -23.12 -20.42 16.23
N SER A 51 -23.21 -21.02 17.42
CA SER A 51 -22.00 -21.36 18.21
C SER A 51 -21.05 -20.18 18.46
N TYR A 52 -21.62 -18.99 18.73
CA TYR A 52 -20.86 -17.76 18.93
C TYR A 52 -19.80 -17.87 20.05
N ILE A 53 -18.57 -17.46 19.77
CA ILE A 53 -17.46 -17.42 20.75
C ILE A 53 -16.86 -16.01 20.90
N GLY A 54 -17.20 -15.08 20.01
CA GLY A 54 -16.56 -13.76 19.91
C GLY A 54 -16.52 -13.24 18.48
N SER A 55 -15.76 -12.19 18.24
CA SER A 55 -15.68 -11.51 16.94
C SER A 55 -14.23 -11.27 16.51
N VAL A 56 -14.05 -11.08 15.20
CA VAL A 56 -12.79 -10.62 14.59
C VAL A 56 -13.01 -9.21 14.05
N GLU A 57 -12.00 -8.35 14.21
CA GLU A 57 -12.02 -6.99 13.69
C GLU A 57 -11.28 -6.92 12.35
N ILE A 58 -11.86 -6.21 11.39
CA ILE A 58 -11.23 -5.90 10.10
C ILE A 58 -11.01 -4.38 10.06
N PRO A 59 -9.79 -3.89 9.81
CA PRO A 59 -9.53 -2.46 9.71
C PRO A 59 -10.44 -1.79 8.66
N LEU A 60 -10.99 -0.62 9.01
CA LEU A 60 -11.91 0.14 8.17
C LEU A 60 -11.22 1.42 7.68
N GLY A 61 -11.16 1.62 6.36
CA GLY A 61 -10.64 2.82 5.72
C GLY A 61 -11.74 3.64 5.06
N LEU A 62 -11.46 4.93 4.85
CA LEU A 62 -12.32 5.84 4.09
C LEU A 62 -11.83 5.92 2.63
N ILE A 63 -12.72 5.61 1.69
CA ILE A 63 -12.47 5.80 0.25
C ILE A 63 -13.27 7.00 -0.27
N GLY A 64 -12.64 7.79 -1.14
CA GLY A 64 -13.21 9.01 -1.74
C GLY A 64 -12.38 10.29 -1.47
N PRO A 65 -12.88 11.44 -1.92
CA PRO A 65 -14.14 11.59 -2.65
C PRO A 65 -14.06 11.07 -4.09
N LEU A 66 -15.13 10.44 -4.55
CA LEU A 66 -15.37 10.11 -5.96
C LEU A 66 -16.55 10.95 -6.48
N LEU A 67 -16.32 11.74 -7.52
CA LEU A 67 -17.37 12.55 -8.16
C LEU A 67 -18.26 11.66 -9.02
N PHE A 68 -19.50 11.46 -8.60
CA PHE A 68 -20.55 10.80 -9.38
C PHE A 68 -21.37 11.82 -10.14
N ASN A 69 -21.59 11.56 -11.42
CA ASN A 69 -22.49 12.33 -12.28
C ASN A 69 -23.83 11.59 -12.37
N ASN A 70 -24.89 12.27 -11.95
CA ASN A 70 -26.26 11.88 -12.22
C ASN A 70 -26.84 12.80 -13.30
N ALA A 71 -27.96 12.39 -13.91
CA ALA A 71 -28.58 13.11 -15.04
C ALA A 71 -28.68 14.64 -14.85
N ASN A 72 -28.90 15.13 -13.63
CA ASN A 72 -29.10 16.55 -13.35
C ASN A 72 -28.14 17.15 -12.32
N ASN A 73 -27.31 16.36 -11.62
CA ASN A 73 -26.46 16.83 -10.52
C ASN A 73 -25.22 15.94 -10.37
N SER A 74 -24.10 16.54 -9.95
CA SER A 74 -22.90 15.81 -9.55
C SER A 74 -22.73 15.82 -8.02
N GLU A 75 -22.30 14.69 -7.45
CA GLU A 75 -22.13 14.51 -5.99
C GLU A 75 -20.74 13.91 -5.72
N TYR A 76 -20.02 14.46 -4.75
CA TYR A 76 -18.83 13.81 -4.20
C TYR A 76 -19.24 12.76 -3.18
N VAL A 77 -18.93 11.50 -3.46
CA VAL A 77 -19.31 10.37 -2.62
C VAL A 77 -18.09 9.80 -1.89
N TYR A 78 -18.30 9.44 -0.63
CA TYR A 78 -17.37 8.70 0.20
C TYR A 78 -17.98 7.35 0.58
N ALA A 79 -17.14 6.35 0.81
CA ALA A 79 -17.58 5.05 1.30
C ALA A 79 -16.59 4.47 2.33
N PRO A 80 -17.07 3.68 3.30
CA PRO A 80 -16.21 2.87 4.15
C PRO A 80 -15.82 1.58 3.41
N ALA A 81 -14.57 1.16 3.56
CA ALA A 81 -14.03 -0.05 2.95
C ALA A 81 -13.15 -0.80 3.96
N ALA A 82 -13.47 -2.07 4.23
CA ALA A 82 -12.80 -2.87 5.25
C ALA A 82 -11.77 -3.81 4.62
N THR A 83 -10.50 -3.76 5.03
CA THR A 83 -9.45 -4.60 4.45
C THR A 83 -8.27 -4.81 5.39
N THR A 84 -7.57 -5.92 5.21
CA THR A 84 -6.24 -6.18 5.79
C THR A 84 -5.12 -6.04 4.75
N GLU A 85 -5.46 -5.77 3.49
CA GLU A 85 -4.51 -5.57 2.41
C GLU A 85 -3.94 -4.14 2.45
N GLY A 86 -2.63 -4.03 2.71
CA GLY A 86 -1.90 -2.77 2.61
C GLY A 86 -1.98 -2.19 1.20
N ALA A 87 -1.93 -0.86 1.08
CA ALA A 87 -2.07 -0.09 -0.16
C ALA A 87 -3.47 -0.08 -0.83
N LEU A 88 -4.40 -0.97 -0.49
CA LEU A 88 -5.69 -1.05 -1.18
C LEU A 88 -6.48 0.27 -1.12
N ILE A 89 -6.73 0.79 0.09
CA ILE A 89 -7.46 2.06 0.29
C ILE A 89 -6.77 3.23 -0.42
N ALA A 90 -5.43 3.28 -0.36
CA ALA A 90 -4.64 4.31 -1.03
C ALA A 90 -4.78 4.24 -2.56
N SER A 91 -4.81 3.03 -3.14
CA SER A 91 -5.01 2.83 -4.57
C SER A 91 -6.43 3.23 -5.01
N ILE A 92 -7.46 2.85 -4.24
CA ILE A 92 -8.85 3.27 -4.53
C ILE A 92 -8.94 4.81 -4.52
N ASN A 93 -8.33 5.48 -3.52
CA ASN A 93 -8.32 6.94 -3.42
C ASN A 93 -7.54 7.62 -4.55
N ARG A 94 -6.42 7.04 -4.99
CA ARG A 94 -5.67 7.52 -6.16
C ARG A 94 -6.54 7.44 -7.41
N GLY A 95 -7.23 6.33 -7.62
CA GLY A 95 -8.18 6.16 -8.72
C GLY A 95 -9.32 7.16 -8.68
N ALA A 96 -9.98 7.29 -7.52
CA ALA A 96 -11.09 8.20 -7.31
C ALA A 96 -10.70 9.66 -7.58
N LYS A 97 -9.47 10.06 -7.17
CA LYS A 97 -8.91 11.37 -7.46
C LYS A 97 -8.75 11.62 -8.95
N VAL A 98 -8.22 10.66 -9.71
CA VAL A 98 -8.01 10.81 -11.17
C VAL A 98 -9.32 10.92 -11.92
N VAL A 99 -10.28 10.06 -11.57
CA VAL A 99 -11.62 10.07 -12.14
C VAL A 99 -12.32 11.39 -11.85
N SER A 100 -12.30 11.84 -10.58
CA SER A 100 -12.94 13.10 -10.17
C SER A 100 -12.33 14.32 -10.84
N LEU A 101 -10.99 14.38 -10.94
CA LEU A 101 -10.29 15.46 -11.65
C LEU A 101 -10.55 15.45 -13.16
N SER A 102 -11.00 14.33 -13.71
CA SER A 102 -11.34 14.18 -15.13
C SER A 102 -12.82 14.40 -15.43
N GLY A 103 -13.62 14.84 -14.45
CA GLY A 103 -15.04 15.14 -14.61
C GLY A 103 -15.98 14.13 -14.00
N GLY A 104 -15.47 13.10 -13.30
CA GLY A 104 -16.27 12.15 -12.54
C GLY A 104 -16.68 10.89 -13.30
N ILE A 105 -17.56 10.11 -12.68
CA ILE A 105 -18.02 8.80 -13.14
C ILE A 105 -19.53 8.81 -13.32
N THR A 106 -20.02 8.15 -14.37
CA THR A 106 -21.45 7.84 -14.54
C THR A 106 -21.63 6.35 -14.26
N ALA A 107 -22.67 5.98 -13.52
CA ALA A 107 -22.98 4.58 -13.28
C ALA A 107 -24.48 4.33 -13.38
N GLU A 108 -24.86 3.24 -14.03
CA GLU A 108 -26.26 2.87 -14.26
C GLU A 108 -26.56 1.41 -13.95
N VAL A 109 -27.71 1.18 -13.33
CA VAL A 109 -28.22 -0.17 -13.04
C VAL A 109 -29.10 -0.59 -14.20
N ILE A 110 -28.71 -1.67 -14.87
CA ILE A 110 -29.41 -2.20 -16.04
C ILE A 110 -30.60 -3.05 -15.62
N HIS A 111 -30.40 -3.93 -14.64
CA HIS A 111 -31.47 -4.73 -14.06
C HIS A 111 -31.08 -5.34 -12.72
N GLN A 112 -32.08 -5.78 -11.96
CA GLN A 112 -31.92 -6.59 -10.76
C GLN A 112 -32.70 -7.90 -10.92
N LYS A 113 -32.02 -9.04 -10.77
CA LYS A 113 -32.58 -10.38 -10.98
C LYS A 113 -31.91 -11.40 -10.05
N MET A 114 -32.62 -11.94 -9.07
CA MET A 114 -32.14 -13.07 -8.26
C MET A 114 -32.68 -14.40 -8.81
N ILE A 115 -31.83 -15.44 -8.83
CA ILE A 115 -32.14 -16.71 -9.50
C ILE A 115 -32.13 -17.86 -8.51
N ARG A 116 -33.12 -18.75 -8.62
CA ARG A 116 -33.17 -20.07 -8.00
C ARG A 116 -33.42 -21.14 -9.04
N CYS A 117 -32.82 -22.32 -8.89
CA CYS A 117 -32.87 -23.34 -9.91
C CYS A 117 -33.20 -24.73 -9.37
N PRO A 118 -34.44 -25.02 -8.93
CA PRO A 118 -34.83 -26.36 -8.55
C PRO A 118 -34.70 -27.37 -9.69
N LEU A 119 -34.54 -28.64 -9.31
CA LEU A 119 -34.34 -29.79 -10.18
C LEU A 119 -35.44 -30.82 -9.94
N PHE A 120 -36.04 -31.31 -11.02
CA PHE A 120 -36.99 -32.43 -11.03
C PHE A 120 -36.43 -33.57 -11.87
N MET A 121 -36.55 -34.81 -11.40
CA MET A 121 -36.08 -36.01 -12.11
C MET A 121 -37.26 -36.91 -12.47
N PHE A 122 -37.22 -37.47 -13.68
CA PHE A 122 -38.28 -38.29 -14.26
C PHE A 122 -37.75 -39.64 -14.71
N LYS A 123 -38.63 -40.57 -15.10
CA LYS A 123 -38.21 -41.90 -15.61
C LYS A 123 -37.56 -41.81 -16.98
N GLY A 124 -37.89 -40.78 -17.76
CA GLY A 124 -37.35 -40.58 -19.08
C GLY A 124 -37.59 -39.18 -19.64
N ILE A 125 -37.01 -38.94 -20.81
CA ILE A 125 -37.07 -37.62 -21.47
C ILE A 125 -38.50 -37.24 -21.88
N SER A 126 -39.35 -38.19 -22.25
CA SER A 126 -40.75 -37.91 -22.64
C SER A 126 -41.53 -37.25 -21.51
N GLU A 127 -41.39 -37.76 -20.28
CA GLU A 127 -42.00 -37.17 -19.08
C GLU A 127 -41.43 -35.77 -18.79
N SER A 128 -40.12 -35.57 -19.00
CA SER A 128 -39.45 -34.28 -18.84
C SER A 128 -39.97 -33.22 -19.81
N VAL A 129 -40.26 -33.60 -21.06
CA VAL A 129 -40.85 -32.71 -22.08
C VAL A 129 -42.28 -32.32 -21.69
N VAL A 130 -43.09 -33.27 -21.23
CA VAL A 130 -44.45 -33.01 -20.73
C VAL A 130 -44.41 -32.04 -19.54
N PHE A 131 -43.52 -32.29 -18.57
CA PHE A 131 -43.34 -31.42 -17.42
C PHE A 131 -42.92 -30.01 -17.80
N ARG A 132 -41.93 -29.86 -18.70
CA ARG A 132 -41.50 -28.54 -19.21
C ARG A 132 -42.68 -27.76 -19.79
N GLN A 133 -43.48 -28.39 -20.64
CA GLN A 133 -44.61 -27.72 -21.30
C GLN A 133 -45.69 -27.32 -20.29
N TRP A 134 -45.96 -28.19 -19.31
CA TRP A 134 -46.91 -27.91 -18.24
C TRP A 134 -46.48 -26.71 -17.39
N VAL A 135 -45.20 -26.64 -16.97
CA VAL A 135 -44.68 -25.50 -16.18
C VAL A 135 -44.85 -24.18 -16.92
N LEU A 136 -44.61 -24.16 -18.24
CA LEU A 136 -44.79 -22.96 -19.05
C LEU A 136 -46.26 -22.52 -19.12
N GLN A 137 -47.19 -23.47 -19.23
CA GLN A 137 -48.64 -23.19 -19.25
C GLN A 137 -49.14 -22.68 -17.88
N LYS A 138 -48.55 -23.18 -16.80
CA LYS A 138 -48.95 -22.89 -15.42
C LYS A 138 -48.19 -21.73 -14.79
N PHE A 139 -47.45 -20.95 -15.57
CA PHE A 139 -46.60 -19.86 -15.04
C PHE A 139 -47.35 -18.87 -14.13
N GLU A 140 -48.54 -18.41 -14.51
CA GLU A 140 -49.30 -17.44 -13.70
C GLU A 140 -49.80 -18.04 -12.38
N GLU A 141 -50.18 -19.32 -12.37
CA GLU A 141 -50.56 -20.04 -11.16
C GLU A 141 -49.33 -20.20 -10.23
N ILE A 142 -48.20 -20.62 -10.78
CA ILE A 142 -46.93 -20.74 -10.02
C ILE A 142 -46.52 -19.39 -9.45
N LYS A 143 -46.63 -18.32 -10.24
CA LYS A 143 -46.36 -16.94 -9.82
C LYS A 143 -47.25 -16.52 -8.66
N ALA A 144 -48.55 -16.80 -8.74
CA ALA A 144 -49.48 -16.52 -7.65
C ALA A 144 -49.08 -17.23 -6.35
N ILE A 145 -48.62 -18.49 -6.42
CA ILE A 145 -48.09 -19.20 -5.25
C ILE A 145 -46.87 -18.49 -4.68
N THR A 146 -45.87 -18.13 -5.51
CA THR A 146 -44.67 -17.45 -5.01
C THR A 146 -44.98 -16.12 -4.29
N CYS A 147 -45.97 -15.37 -4.77
CA CYS A 147 -46.37 -14.08 -4.21
C CYS A 147 -47.03 -14.19 -2.82
N GLN A 148 -47.58 -15.36 -2.45
CA GLN A 148 -48.15 -15.57 -1.11
C GLN A 148 -47.07 -15.58 -0.01
N TYR A 149 -45.82 -15.88 -0.36
CA TYR A 149 -44.74 -16.07 0.61
C TYR A 149 -43.79 -14.88 0.73
N SER A 150 -43.94 -13.85 -0.11
CA SER A 150 -43.21 -12.58 0.00
C SER A 150 -43.88 -11.44 -0.75
N ASN A 151 -43.94 -10.27 -0.12
CA ASN A 151 -44.37 -9.02 -0.75
C ASN A 151 -43.27 -8.34 -1.59
N HIS A 152 -42.02 -8.79 -1.46
CA HIS A 152 -40.85 -8.16 -2.11
C HIS A 152 -40.27 -9.01 -3.24
N ALA A 153 -40.31 -10.34 -3.13
CA ALA A 153 -39.90 -11.23 -4.21
C ALA A 153 -41.03 -11.33 -5.24
N LYS A 154 -40.78 -10.83 -6.45
CA LYS A 154 -41.73 -10.94 -7.57
C LYS A 154 -41.13 -11.80 -8.66
N LEU A 155 -41.76 -12.95 -8.92
CA LEU A 155 -41.36 -13.86 -9.99
C LEU A 155 -41.61 -13.19 -11.35
N GLN A 156 -40.55 -13.07 -12.15
CA GLN A 156 -40.56 -12.46 -13.47
C GLN A 156 -40.73 -13.51 -14.55
N THR A 157 -39.94 -14.58 -14.49
CA THR A 157 -39.93 -15.67 -15.48
C THR A 157 -39.53 -17.00 -14.83
N ILE A 158 -39.92 -18.11 -15.48
CA ILE A 158 -39.37 -19.44 -15.23
C ILE A 158 -38.81 -19.97 -16.55
N GLU A 159 -37.52 -20.31 -16.56
CA GLU A 159 -36.87 -20.91 -17.73
C GLU A 159 -36.59 -22.40 -17.48
N PRO A 160 -37.41 -23.30 -18.04
CA PRO A 160 -37.19 -24.75 -17.93
C PRO A 160 -36.13 -25.24 -18.91
N VAL A 161 -35.09 -25.88 -18.38
CA VAL A 161 -33.97 -26.50 -19.12
C VAL A 161 -33.99 -28.00 -18.90
N ILE A 162 -34.12 -28.78 -19.98
CA ILE A 162 -34.08 -30.25 -19.93
C ILE A 162 -32.62 -30.72 -20.03
N ALA A 163 -32.20 -31.57 -19.09
CA ALA A 163 -30.91 -32.25 -19.08
C ALA A 163 -31.14 -33.77 -19.02
N GLY A 164 -31.39 -34.38 -20.17
CA GLY A 164 -31.77 -35.80 -20.26
C GLY A 164 -33.13 -36.06 -19.59
N TRP A 165 -33.15 -36.90 -18.57
CA TRP A 165 -34.33 -37.24 -17.76
C TRP A 165 -34.61 -36.28 -16.58
N SER A 166 -33.91 -35.16 -16.51
CA SER A 166 -34.14 -34.14 -15.49
C SER A 166 -34.50 -32.78 -16.09
N VAL A 167 -35.25 -31.98 -15.34
CA VAL A 167 -35.65 -30.62 -15.70
C VAL A 167 -35.22 -29.67 -14.61
N HIS A 168 -34.40 -28.69 -14.99
CA HIS A 168 -33.97 -27.59 -14.16
C HIS A 168 -34.87 -26.39 -14.45
N LEU A 169 -35.51 -25.82 -13.43
CA LEU A 169 -36.38 -24.65 -13.60
C LEU A 169 -35.67 -23.43 -13.06
N LYS A 170 -35.22 -22.49 -13.91
CA LYS A 170 -34.63 -21.23 -13.43
C LYS A 170 -35.74 -20.24 -13.12
N PHE A 171 -36.06 -20.07 -11.84
CA PHE A 171 -36.95 -19.02 -11.34
C PHE A 171 -36.17 -17.71 -11.24
N VAL A 172 -36.64 -16.67 -11.92
CA VAL A 172 -36.01 -15.34 -11.93
C VAL A 172 -36.90 -14.35 -11.20
N TYR A 173 -36.39 -13.74 -10.14
CA TYR A 173 -37.13 -12.82 -9.27
C TYR A 173 -36.52 -11.41 -9.28
N THR A 174 -37.35 -10.38 -9.13
CA THR A 174 -36.91 -9.10 -8.55
C THR A 174 -37.10 -9.14 -7.03
N THR A 175 -36.21 -8.53 -6.25
CA THR A 175 -36.18 -8.71 -4.79
C THR A 175 -36.22 -7.41 -3.98
N GLY A 176 -36.50 -6.27 -4.64
CA GLY A 176 -36.48 -4.96 -4.00
C GLY A 176 -35.06 -4.64 -3.50
N ASP A 177 -34.96 -4.15 -2.26
CA ASP A 177 -33.69 -3.76 -1.65
C ASP A 177 -32.91 -4.91 -0.98
N ALA A 178 -33.49 -6.10 -0.90
CA ALA A 178 -32.82 -7.28 -0.36
C ALA A 178 -31.98 -7.97 -1.45
N SER A 179 -30.86 -8.61 -1.06
CA SER A 179 -30.13 -9.52 -1.96
C SER A 179 -31.03 -10.66 -2.44
N GLY A 180 -31.96 -11.08 -1.57
CA GLY A 180 -33.08 -11.94 -1.92
C GLY A 180 -32.76 -13.44 -1.96
N GLN A 181 -31.54 -13.85 -1.61
CA GLN A 181 -31.16 -15.27 -1.58
C GLN A 181 -32.12 -16.13 -0.73
N ASN A 182 -32.33 -15.79 0.54
CA ASN A 182 -33.20 -16.58 1.44
C ASN A 182 -34.68 -16.46 1.07
N MET A 183 -35.09 -15.26 0.70
CA MET A 183 -36.48 -14.96 0.34
C MET A 183 -36.94 -15.74 -0.90
N THR A 184 -36.11 -15.75 -1.95
CA THR A 184 -36.40 -16.49 -3.17
C THR A 184 -36.35 -18.00 -2.96
N THR A 185 -35.50 -18.51 -2.05
CA THR A 185 -35.52 -19.92 -1.66
C THR A 185 -36.87 -20.31 -1.06
N LYS A 186 -37.41 -19.51 -0.12
CA LYS A 186 -38.72 -19.76 0.49
C LYS A 186 -39.85 -19.75 -0.54
N CYS A 187 -39.90 -18.72 -1.38
CA CYS A 187 -40.91 -18.62 -2.45
C CYS A 187 -40.83 -19.81 -3.41
N THR A 188 -39.62 -20.19 -3.81
CA THR A 188 -39.40 -21.30 -4.76
C THR A 188 -39.71 -22.65 -4.13
N TRP A 189 -39.44 -22.85 -2.82
CA TRP A 189 -39.76 -24.11 -2.13
C TRP A 189 -41.25 -24.42 -2.19
N HIS A 190 -42.10 -23.46 -1.82
CA HIS A 190 -43.55 -23.67 -1.87
C HIS A 190 -44.09 -23.77 -3.29
N ALA A 191 -43.49 -23.05 -4.26
CA ALA A 191 -43.80 -23.26 -5.66
C ALA A 191 -43.44 -24.68 -6.14
N VAL A 192 -42.31 -25.22 -5.68
CA VAL A 192 -41.86 -26.58 -6.02
C VAL A 192 -42.79 -27.65 -5.41
N GLU A 193 -43.20 -27.48 -4.15
CA GLU A 193 -44.21 -28.34 -3.50
C GLU A 193 -45.51 -28.34 -4.30
N TRP A 194 -46.02 -27.15 -4.61
CA TRP A 194 -47.24 -26.99 -5.40
C TRP A 194 -47.11 -27.58 -6.81
N ILE A 195 -45.98 -27.36 -7.50
CA ILE A 195 -45.70 -27.92 -8.83
C ILE A 195 -45.72 -29.45 -8.76
N ASN A 196 -45.03 -30.04 -7.79
CA ASN A 196 -44.94 -31.49 -7.65
C ASN A 196 -46.33 -32.13 -7.44
N GLU A 197 -47.16 -31.51 -6.59
CA GLU A 197 -48.52 -31.98 -6.32
C GLU A 197 -49.43 -31.84 -7.54
N ASN A 198 -49.55 -30.63 -8.10
CA ASN A 198 -50.51 -30.32 -9.16
C ASN A 198 -50.11 -30.96 -10.49
N PHE A 199 -48.82 -31.03 -10.80
CA PHE A 199 -48.36 -31.76 -11.99
C PHE A 199 -48.71 -33.25 -11.89
N THR A 200 -48.53 -33.87 -10.72
CA THR A 200 -48.85 -35.28 -10.52
C THR A 200 -50.35 -35.53 -10.70
N ILE A 201 -51.20 -34.64 -10.17
CA ILE A 201 -52.66 -34.73 -10.27
C ILE A 201 -53.13 -34.56 -11.73
N GLU A 202 -52.66 -33.53 -12.43
CA GLU A 202 -53.15 -33.19 -13.77
C GLU A 202 -52.59 -34.10 -14.87
N SER A 203 -51.33 -34.53 -14.77
CA SER A 203 -50.67 -35.33 -15.81
C SER A 203 -50.67 -36.83 -15.55
N GLY A 204 -50.90 -37.27 -14.31
CA GLY A 204 -50.68 -38.65 -13.87
C GLY A 204 -49.20 -39.07 -13.79
N ILE A 205 -48.25 -38.16 -14.06
CA ILE A 205 -46.81 -38.39 -14.00
C ILE A 205 -46.27 -37.84 -12.68
N LYS A 206 -45.66 -38.70 -11.87
CA LYS A 206 -45.03 -38.29 -10.61
C LYS A 206 -43.53 -38.09 -10.80
N PRO A 207 -42.95 -36.91 -10.49
CA PRO A 207 -41.50 -36.74 -10.41
C PRO A 207 -40.89 -37.76 -9.44
N LEU A 208 -39.80 -38.42 -9.83
CA LEU A 208 -39.10 -39.41 -9.00
C LEU A 208 -38.47 -38.74 -7.78
N HIS A 209 -37.78 -37.63 -8.03
CA HIS A 209 -37.12 -36.81 -7.03
C HIS A 209 -37.20 -35.34 -7.44
N PHE A 210 -37.24 -34.46 -6.46
CA PHE A 210 -37.01 -33.03 -6.68
C PHE A 210 -36.17 -32.45 -5.55
N ILE A 211 -35.37 -31.44 -5.88
CA ILE A 211 -34.58 -30.67 -4.91
C ILE A 211 -34.67 -29.19 -5.23
N ILE A 212 -34.47 -28.35 -4.20
CA ILE A 212 -34.63 -26.89 -4.30
C ILE A 212 -33.53 -26.20 -5.15
N GLU A 213 -32.36 -26.82 -5.26
CA GLU A 213 -31.23 -26.28 -6.02
C GLU A 213 -30.51 -27.40 -6.78
N GLY A 214 -30.60 -27.34 -8.11
CA GLY A 214 -29.89 -28.19 -9.06
C GLY A 214 -28.59 -27.58 -9.58
N ASN A 215 -27.99 -26.65 -8.83
CA ASN A 215 -26.78 -25.88 -9.16
C ASN A 215 -26.87 -24.96 -10.38
N GLY A 216 -28.04 -24.80 -11.02
CA GLY A 216 -28.21 -23.96 -12.21
C GLY A 216 -28.41 -22.47 -11.91
N ALA A 217 -28.62 -22.08 -10.65
CA ALA A 217 -28.57 -20.68 -10.23
C ALA A 217 -27.13 -20.19 -10.04
N SER A 218 -26.19 -21.13 -9.83
CA SER A 218 -24.78 -20.86 -9.55
C SER A 218 -24.54 -19.99 -8.31
N ASP A 219 -25.41 -20.09 -7.29
CA ASP A 219 -25.27 -19.32 -6.04
C ASP A 219 -23.95 -19.61 -5.34
N LYS A 220 -23.09 -18.58 -5.21
CA LYS A 220 -21.73 -18.67 -4.67
C LYS A 220 -20.81 -19.49 -5.57
N LYS A 221 -21.00 -19.44 -6.89
CA LYS A 221 -20.09 -20.00 -7.92
C LYS A 221 -20.02 -19.05 -9.11
N VAL A 222 -18.83 -18.95 -9.72
CA VAL A 222 -18.69 -18.23 -11.00
C VAL A 222 -19.30 -19.07 -12.12
N SER A 223 -20.11 -18.45 -13.00
CA SER A 223 -20.64 -19.13 -14.17
C SER A 223 -20.79 -18.19 -15.37
N ASN A 224 -20.58 -18.72 -16.58
CA ASN A 224 -20.85 -17.99 -17.81
C ASN A 224 -22.34 -17.61 -17.97
N TYR A 225 -23.23 -18.39 -17.36
CA TYR A 225 -24.66 -18.04 -17.32
C TYR A 225 -24.89 -16.74 -16.54
N ALA A 226 -24.32 -16.61 -15.34
CA ALA A 226 -24.45 -15.38 -14.56
C ALA A 226 -23.81 -14.17 -15.27
N MET A 227 -22.70 -14.37 -15.97
CA MET A 227 -22.07 -13.31 -16.78
C MET A 227 -22.93 -12.85 -17.95
N SER A 228 -23.65 -13.76 -18.60
CA SER A 228 -24.43 -13.46 -19.81
C SER A 228 -25.87 -13.03 -19.53
N GLN A 229 -26.53 -13.66 -18.56
CA GLN A 229 -27.95 -13.42 -18.23
C GLN A 229 -28.12 -12.51 -17.00
N GLY A 230 -27.06 -12.34 -16.22
CA GLY A 230 -27.03 -11.59 -14.98
C GLY A 230 -27.52 -12.37 -13.76
N ARG A 231 -27.07 -11.96 -12.58
CA ARG A 231 -27.54 -12.48 -11.27
C ARG A 231 -27.26 -11.48 -10.14
N GLY A 232 -28.26 -11.10 -9.36
CA GLY A 232 -28.15 -9.94 -8.48
C GLY A 232 -28.39 -8.66 -9.28
N VAL A 233 -27.50 -7.68 -9.17
CA VAL A 233 -27.57 -6.40 -9.87
C VAL A 233 -26.57 -6.41 -11.03
N HIS A 234 -27.03 -6.01 -12.21
CA HIS A 234 -26.14 -5.65 -13.31
C HIS A 234 -25.97 -4.14 -13.31
N VAL A 235 -24.76 -3.68 -13.02
CA VAL A 235 -24.39 -2.26 -13.00
C VAL A 235 -23.22 -2.02 -13.95
N ILE A 236 -23.27 -0.90 -14.67
CA ILE A 236 -22.22 -0.42 -15.56
C ILE A 236 -21.72 0.90 -14.99
N ALA A 237 -20.41 1.07 -14.91
CA ALA A 237 -19.78 2.34 -14.58
C ALA A 237 -18.82 2.75 -15.70
N GLU A 238 -18.82 4.04 -16.06
CA GLU A 238 -18.01 4.59 -17.12
C GLU A 238 -17.43 5.96 -16.76
N CYS A 239 -16.23 6.24 -17.26
CA CYS A 239 -15.61 7.56 -17.15
C CYS A 239 -14.64 7.82 -18.31
N GLU A 240 -14.35 9.09 -18.56
CA GLU A 240 -13.37 9.52 -19.56
C GLU A 240 -12.28 10.38 -18.91
N LEU A 241 -11.04 9.88 -18.94
CA LEU A 241 -9.89 10.51 -18.30
C LEU A 241 -9.20 11.53 -19.22
N ASP A 242 -8.83 12.69 -18.68
CA ASP A 242 -8.01 13.70 -19.39
C ASP A 242 -6.54 13.27 -19.38
N GLU A 243 -5.91 13.26 -20.55
CA GLU A 243 -4.50 12.89 -20.74
C GLU A 243 -3.55 13.62 -19.78
N ARG A 244 -3.79 14.90 -19.50
CA ARG A 244 -3.00 15.70 -18.57
C ARG A 244 -3.13 15.18 -17.14
N VAL A 245 -4.33 14.75 -16.73
CA VAL A 245 -4.57 14.20 -15.39
C VAL A 245 -3.91 12.82 -15.26
N ILE A 246 -4.01 11.97 -16.29
CA ILE A 246 -3.32 10.66 -16.35
C ILE A 246 -1.82 10.87 -16.15
N LYS A 247 -1.19 11.71 -16.97
CA LYS A 247 0.26 11.99 -16.87
C LYS A 247 0.65 12.59 -15.52
N LYS A 248 -0.15 13.50 -14.97
CA LYS A 248 0.16 14.18 -13.70
C LYS A 248 0.02 13.28 -12.47
N VAL A 249 -1.03 12.47 -12.41
CA VAL A 249 -1.40 11.71 -11.20
C VAL A 249 -1.03 10.22 -11.31
N LEU A 250 -1.24 9.63 -12.48
CA LEU A 250 -0.92 8.22 -12.74
C LEU A 250 0.51 8.02 -13.23
N ARG A 251 1.14 9.06 -13.80
CA ARG A 251 2.53 9.02 -14.34
C ARG A 251 2.70 7.99 -15.46
N VAL A 252 1.62 7.76 -16.22
CA VAL A 252 1.57 6.96 -17.45
C VAL A 252 0.83 7.77 -18.53
N SER A 253 0.73 7.24 -19.75
CA SER A 253 -0.11 7.79 -20.82
C SER A 253 -1.29 6.87 -21.15
N SER A 254 -2.30 7.40 -21.86
CA SER A 254 -3.37 6.56 -22.40
C SER A 254 -2.89 5.55 -23.46
N ASP A 255 -1.79 5.83 -24.16
CA ASP A 255 -1.19 4.87 -25.10
C ASP A 255 -0.56 3.68 -24.37
N ASP A 256 0.02 3.92 -23.18
CA ASP A 256 0.55 2.84 -22.36
C ASP A 256 -0.59 1.92 -21.90
N PHE A 257 -1.72 2.47 -21.44
CA PHE A 257 -2.89 1.68 -21.09
C PHE A 257 -3.31 0.72 -22.23
N LEU A 258 -3.49 1.24 -23.44
CA LEU A 258 -3.95 0.44 -24.59
C LEU A 258 -2.92 -0.62 -25.02
N ARG A 259 -1.63 -0.27 -25.01
CA ARG A 259 -0.54 -1.19 -25.38
C ARG A 259 -0.55 -2.44 -24.48
N TYR A 260 -0.62 -2.23 -23.17
CA TYR A 260 -0.57 -3.33 -22.22
C TYR A 260 -1.90 -4.07 -22.07
N PHE A 261 -3.04 -3.38 -22.21
CA PHE A 261 -4.38 -3.98 -22.02
C PHE A 261 -4.69 -5.02 -23.08
N ASN A 262 -4.40 -4.72 -24.35
CA ASN A 262 -4.61 -5.67 -25.44
C ASN A 262 -3.72 -6.91 -25.27
N SER A 263 -2.48 -6.71 -24.79
CA SER A 263 -1.53 -7.79 -24.56
C SER A 263 -1.98 -8.70 -23.40
N SER A 264 -2.48 -8.13 -22.30
CA SER A 264 -2.95 -8.88 -21.14
C SER A 264 -4.25 -9.65 -21.41
N MET A 265 -5.16 -9.11 -22.22
CA MET A 265 -6.40 -9.80 -22.60
C MET A 265 -6.17 -11.13 -23.32
N ILE A 266 -5.10 -11.26 -24.12
CA ILE A 266 -4.81 -12.48 -24.88
C ILE A 266 -4.60 -13.65 -23.92
N MET A 267 -3.76 -13.47 -22.90
CA MET A 267 -3.47 -14.53 -21.94
C MET A 267 -4.71 -14.90 -21.13
N SER A 268 -5.46 -13.91 -20.64
CA SER A 268 -6.70 -14.16 -19.89
C SER A 268 -7.73 -14.96 -20.68
N ARG A 269 -7.81 -14.79 -22.01
CA ARG A 269 -8.69 -15.59 -22.87
C ARG A 269 -8.19 -17.03 -23.02
N ILE A 270 -6.88 -17.22 -23.17
CA ILE A 270 -6.27 -18.56 -23.24
C ILE A 270 -6.50 -19.33 -21.94
N ASP A 271 -6.35 -18.67 -20.80
CA ASP A 271 -6.55 -19.27 -19.47
C ASP A 271 -8.03 -19.46 -19.08
N GLY A 272 -8.97 -18.97 -19.90
CA GLY A 272 -10.40 -19.10 -19.64
C GLY A 272 -10.91 -18.23 -18.49
N MET A 273 -10.29 -17.06 -18.27
CA MET A 273 -10.76 -16.08 -17.28
C MET A 273 -12.20 -15.64 -17.60
N VAL A 274 -13.08 -15.74 -16.60
CA VAL A 274 -14.49 -15.36 -16.73
C VAL A 274 -14.65 -13.89 -16.38
N GLY A 275 -14.83 -13.06 -17.41
CA GLY A 275 -14.92 -11.60 -17.28
C GLY A 275 -13.54 -10.99 -17.05
N TYR A 276 -12.99 -10.34 -18.09
CA TYR A 276 -11.68 -9.69 -17.99
C TYR A 276 -11.77 -8.42 -17.12
N ASN A 277 -10.98 -8.37 -16.06
CA ASN A 277 -10.77 -7.22 -15.18
C ASN A 277 -9.40 -7.36 -14.51
N ILE A 278 -8.94 -6.36 -13.78
CA ILE A 278 -7.63 -6.38 -13.11
C ILE A 278 -7.80 -6.82 -11.65
N ASN A 279 -8.64 -6.12 -10.87
CA ASN A 279 -8.81 -6.42 -9.45
C ASN A 279 -10.07 -5.81 -8.80
N SER A 280 -11.17 -5.64 -9.54
CA SER A 280 -12.46 -5.11 -9.07
C SER A 280 -12.99 -5.83 -7.82
N VAL A 281 -12.70 -7.13 -7.70
CA VAL A 281 -13.06 -7.99 -6.57
C VAL A 281 -12.54 -7.45 -5.23
N ASN A 282 -11.42 -6.71 -5.21
CA ASN A 282 -10.89 -6.12 -3.98
C ASN A 282 -11.81 -5.01 -3.43
N VAL A 283 -12.40 -4.18 -4.30
CA VAL A 283 -13.40 -3.18 -3.87
C VAL A 283 -14.68 -3.87 -3.42
N VAL A 284 -15.14 -4.86 -4.18
CA VAL A 284 -16.33 -5.65 -3.83
C VAL A 284 -16.13 -6.27 -2.44
N ALA A 285 -15.02 -6.95 -2.19
CA ALA A 285 -14.71 -7.54 -0.90
C ALA A 285 -14.66 -6.50 0.22
N ALA A 286 -14.00 -5.37 -0.01
CA ALA A 286 -13.81 -4.35 1.02
C ALA A 286 -15.12 -3.66 1.41
N ILE A 287 -15.97 -3.32 0.44
CA ILE A 287 -17.30 -2.75 0.70
C ILE A 287 -18.23 -3.83 1.27
N PHE A 288 -18.16 -5.08 0.82
CA PHE A 288 -18.97 -6.18 1.34
C PHE A 288 -18.73 -6.39 2.84
N ALA A 289 -17.46 -6.45 3.24
CA ALA A 289 -17.06 -6.57 4.64
C ALA A 289 -17.49 -5.35 5.48
N ALA A 290 -17.36 -4.14 4.93
CA ALA A 290 -17.78 -2.91 5.60
C ALA A 290 -19.30 -2.82 5.80
N THR A 291 -20.09 -3.33 4.86
CA THR A 291 -21.55 -3.11 4.79
C THR A 291 -22.40 -4.35 5.10
N GLY A 292 -21.77 -5.46 5.48
CA GLY A 292 -22.49 -6.66 5.94
C GLY A 292 -23.16 -7.45 4.81
N GLN A 293 -22.58 -7.42 3.61
CA GLN A 293 -23.00 -8.27 2.50
C GLN A 293 -22.54 -9.73 2.71
N ASP A 294 -23.01 -10.65 1.86
CA ASP A 294 -22.57 -12.04 1.93
C ASP A 294 -21.16 -12.20 1.32
N LEU A 295 -20.15 -12.40 2.19
CA LEU A 295 -18.76 -12.57 1.79
C LEU A 295 -18.54 -13.78 0.87
N ALA A 296 -19.38 -14.81 0.95
CA ALA A 296 -19.30 -15.96 0.06
C ALA A 296 -19.84 -15.66 -1.35
N SER A 297 -20.35 -14.44 -1.60
CA SER A 297 -20.78 -13.97 -2.92
C SER A 297 -19.76 -13.03 -3.56
N ILE A 298 -18.58 -12.81 -2.93
CA ILE A 298 -17.55 -11.89 -3.43
C ILE A 298 -17.04 -12.30 -4.81
N HIS A 299 -16.71 -13.58 -5.01
CA HIS A 299 -16.12 -14.04 -6.27
C HIS A 299 -17.08 -13.98 -7.45
N GLU A 300 -18.38 -14.23 -7.22
CA GLU A 300 -19.39 -14.04 -8.26
C GLU A 300 -19.73 -12.56 -8.49
N SER A 301 -19.68 -11.73 -7.45
CA SER A 301 -19.97 -10.29 -7.52
C SER A 301 -18.82 -9.47 -8.10
N GLY A 302 -17.59 -9.95 -7.95
CA GLY A 302 -16.37 -9.34 -8.50
C GLY A 302 -16.06 -9.76 -9.95
N ALA A 303 -16.81 -10.69 -10.53
CA ALA A 303 -16.65 -11.06 -11.93
C ALA A 303 -17.11 -9.88 -12.80
N GLY A 304 -16.16 -9.13 -13.35
CA GLY A 304 -16.41 -7.91 -14.13
C GLY A 304 -15.85 -7.95 -15.54
N ILE A 305 -16.37 -7.09 -16.41
CA ILE A 305 -15.88 -6.89 -17.78
C ILE A 305 -15.40 -5.45 -17.90
N LEU A 306 -14.09 -5.27 -17.93
CA LEU A 306 -13.42 -4.01 -18.18
C LEU A 306 -13.18 -3.83 -19.67
N SER A 307 -13.41 -2.62 -20.16
CA SER A 307 -13.08 -2.17 -21.51
C SER A 307 -12.52 -0.76 -21.48
N MET A 308 -11.72 -0.43 -22.49
CA MET A 308 -11.16 0.91 -22.65
C MET A 308 -10.98 1.27 -24.12
N GLU A 309 -11.10 2.55 -24.44
CA GLU A 309 -10.98 3.08 -25.80
C GLU A 309 -10.29 4.44 -25.77
N LYS A 310 -9.41 4.70 -26.74
CA LYS A 310 -8.78 6.02 -26.89
C LYS A 310 -9.84 7.06 -27.26
N THR A 311 -9.77 8.24 -26.67
CA THR A 311 -10.61 9.37 -27.08
C THR A 311 -9.76 10.60 -27.39
N THR A 312 -10.39 11.67 -27.88
CA THR A 312 -9.71 12.94 -28.12
C THR A 312 -9.25 13.61 -26.81
N LYS A 313 -9.92 13.32 -25.69
CA LYS A 313 -9.59 13.87 -24.36
C LYS A 313 -8.48 13.08 -23.66
N GLY A 314 -8.42 11.77 -23.92
CA GLY A 314 -7.44 10.85 -23.35
C GLY A 314 -7.88 9.40 -23.58
N ILE A 315 -8.59 8.83 -22.60
CA ILE A 315 -9.07 7.45 -22.68
C ILE A 315 -10.39 7.28 -21.93
N TYR A 316 -11.30 6.55 -22.54
CA TYR A 316 -12.56 6.10 -21.97
C TYR A 316 -12.37 4.74 -21.30
N PHE A 317 -12.99 4.57 -20.13
CA PHE A 317 -13.03 3.30 -19.40
C PHE A 317 -14.48 2.94 -19.10
N CYS A 318 -14.80 1.65 -19.21
CA CYS A 318 -16.11 1.10 -18.83
C CYS A 318 -15.95 -0.24 -18.11
N LEU A 319 -16.61 -0.39 -16.96
CA LEU A 319 -16.66 -1.61 -16.17
C LEU A 319 -18.10 -2.08 -16.02
N HIS A 320 -18.37 -3.32 -16.46
CA HIS A 320 -19.61 -4.03 -16.17
C HIS A 320 -19.41 -4.95 -14.97
N LEU A 321 -20.34 -4.92 -14.02
CA LEU A 321 -20.50 -5.95 -12.99
C LEU A 321 -21.88 -6.61 -13.21
N PRO A 322 -21.98 -7.69 -14.00
CA PRO A 322 -23.26 -8.32 -14.36
C PRO A 322 -23.89 -9.13 -13.24
N SER A 323 -23.10 -9.53 -12.23
CA SER A 323 -23.50 -10.47 -11.21
C SER A 323 -23.33 -9.97 -9.76
N LEU A 324 -23.55 -8.68 -9.51
CA LEU A 324 -23.34 -8.06 -8.20
C LEU A 324 -24.46 -8.42 -7.20
N VAL A 325 -24.20 -9.37 -6.30
CA VAL A 325 -25.17 -9.86 -5.31
C VAL A 325 -25.08 -9.05 -4.02
N ILE A 326 -25.91 -8.00 -3.93
CA ILE A 326 -25.93 -7.06 -2.81
C ILE A 326 -27.34 -6.84 -2.28
N GLY A 327 -27.44 -6.34 -1.05
CA GLY A 327 -28.66 -5.84 -0.45
C GLY A 327 -28.38 -4.69 0.51
N THR A 328 -29.36 -3.79 0.68
CA THR A 328 -29.33 -2.75 1.72
C THR A 328 -30.16 -3.13 2.95
N ILE A 329 -30.91 -4.23 2.86
CA ILE A 329 -31.69 -4.80 3.96
C ILE A 329 -31.46 -6.32 4.11
N GLY A 330 -31.47 -6.79 5.36
CA GLY A 330 -31.39 -8.22 5.71
C GLY A 330 -29.96 -8.77 5.81
N GLY A 331 -29.82 -9.99 6.33
CA GLY A 331 -28.51 -10.61 6.54
C GLY A 331 -27.61 -9.80 7.49
N GLY A 332 -26.36 -9.60 7.10
CA GLY A 332 -25.35 -8.86 7.88
C GLY A 332 -25.55 -7.35 7.91
N THR A 333 -26.38 -6.78 7.03
CA THR A 333 -26.63 -5.32 6.96
C THR A 333 -27.28 -4.75 8.22
N ARG A 334 -27.86 -5.61 9.08
CA ARG A 334 -28.49 -5.24 10.36
C ARG A 334 -27.53 -5.23 11.54
N LEU A 335 -26.28 -5.66 11.35
CA LEU A 335 -25.27 -5.56 12.38
C LEU A 335 -24.93 -4.07 12.59
N PRO A 336 -24.82 -3.57 13.84
CA PRO A 336 -24.75 -2.13 14.11
C PRO A 336 -23.68 -1.39 13.31
N LYS A 337 -22.44 -1.91 13.26
CA LYS A 337 -21.32 -1.26 12.55
C LYS A 337 -21.54 -1.25 11.03
N GLN A 338 -22.09 -2.34 10.49
CA GLN A 338 -22.40 -2.48 9.06
C GLN A 338 -23.59 -1.60 8.64
N GLN A 339 -24.57 -1.45 9.53
CA GLN A 339 -25.70 -0.55 9.32
C GLN A 339 -25.24 0.91 9.30
N GLU A 340 -24.39 1.32 10.25
CA GLU A 340 -23.79 2.65 10.29
C GLU A 340 -23.01 2.97 8.99
N ALA A 341 -22.25 1.99 8.47
CA ALA A 341 -21.56 2.10 7.19
C ALA A 341 -22.51 2.32 5.99
N LEU A 342 -23.68 1.66 5.99
CA LEU A 342 -24.71 1.87 4.96
C LEU A 342 -25.40 3.24 5.12
N GLU A 343 -25.67 3.67 6.35
CA GLU A 343 -26.25 4.99 6.66
C GLU A 343 -25.33 6.12 6.21
N PHE A 344 -24.02 6.00 6.46
CA PHE A 344 -23.01 6.94 5.97
C PHE A 344 -23.04 7.14 4.46
N MET A 345 -23.39 6.09 3.70
CA MET A 345 -23.51 6.16 2.23
C MET A 345 -24.92 6.52 1.74
N ASN A 346 -25.85 6.87 2.63
CA ASN A 346 -27.28 7.06 2.31
C ASN A 346 -27.91 5.83 1.62
N CYS A 347 -27.52 4.63 2.07
CA CYS A 347 -27.93 3.35 1.49
C CYS A 347 -28.89 2.55 2.39
N THR A 348 -29.74 3.23 3.16
CA THR A 348 -30.73 2.59 4.05
C THR A 348 -32.18 2.94 3.71
N GLU A 349 -32.41 3.97 2.90
CA GLU A 349 -33.74 4.34 2.44
C GLU A 349 -34.33 3.27 1.51
N LYS A 350 -35.66 3.24 1.39
CA LYS A 350 -36.34 2.34 0.45
C LYS A 350 -35.97 2.72 -0.99
N GLY A 351 -35.55 1.76 -1.79
CA GLY A 351 -35.07 1.98 -3.16
C GLY A 351 -33.60 2.40 -3.23
N SER A 352 -32.82 2.19 -2.16
CA SER A 352 -31.40 2.55 -2.10
C SER A 352 -30.46 1.53 -2.75
N LEU A 353 -30.93 0.33 -3.10
CA LEU A 353 -30.09 -0.69 -3.74
C LEU A 353 -29.31 -0.19 -4.98
N PRO A 354 -29.93 0.58 -5.91
CA PRO A 354 -29.19 1.11 -7.05
C PRO A 354 -28.06 2.06 -6.65
N ARG A 355 -28.22 2.84 -5.57
CA ARG A 355 -27.16 3.71 -5.07
C ARG A 355 -25.96 2.89 -4.60
N LEU A 356 -26.18 1.85 -3.80
CA LEU A 356 -25.11 0.97 -3.35
C LEU A 356 -24.40 0.29 -4.54
N ALA A 357 -25.16 -0.18 -5.54
CA ALA A 357 -24.59 -0.77 -6.76
C ALA A 357 -23.69 0.21 -7.52
N LYS A 358 -24.15 1.45 -7.72
CA LYS A 358 -23.40 2.52 -8.41
C LYS A 358 -22.13 2.87 -7.64
N ILE A 359 -22.21 2.96 -6.30
CA ILE A 359 -21.05 3.22 -5.44
C ILE A 359 -19.99 2.13 -5.60
N ILE A 360 -20.39 0.86 -5.50
CA ILE A 360 -19.46 -0.28 -5.66
C ILE A 360 -18.83 -0.26 -7.04
N ALA A 361 -19.61 -0.11 -8.10
CA ALA A 361 -19.11 -0.09 -9.48
C ALA A 361 -18.15 1.09 -9.73
N GLY A 362 -18.47 2.27 -9.21
CA GLY A 362 -17.65 3.45 -9.41
C GLY A 362 -16.30 3.38 -8.70
N PHE A 363 -16.27 2.90 -7.45
CA PHE A 363 -15.02 2.66 -6.75
C PHE A 363 -14.25 1.47 -7.33
N ALA A 364 -14.93 0.44 -7.81
CA ALA A 364 -14.29 -0.69 -8.51
C ALA A 364 -13.59 -0.19 -9.77
N LEU A 365 -14.25 0.61 -10.61
CA LEU A 365 -13.62 1.19 -11.80
C LEU A 365 -12.45 2.12 -11.43
N SER A 366 -12.58 2.88 -10.34
CA SER A 366 -11.48 3.70 -9.84
C SER A 366 -10.26 2.86 -9.46
N LEU A 367 -10.46 1.71 -8.79
CA LEU A 367 -9.37 0.80 -8.46
C LEU A 367 -8.76 0.17 -9.72
N GLU A 368 -9.58 -0.28 -10.67
CA GLU A 368 -9.11 -0.83 -11.96
C GLU A 368 -8.13 0.13 -12.65
N ILE A 369 -8.51 1.42 -12.76
CA ILE A 369 -7.68 2.47 -13.35
C ILE A 369 -6.36 2.63 -12.58
N SER A 370 -6.43 2.75 -11.25
CA SER A 370 -5.24 2.98 -10.41
C SER A 370 -4.28 1.79 -10.41
N THR A 371 -4.81 0.58 -10.24
CA THR A 371 -4.02 -0.66 -10.25
C THR A 371 -3.37 -0.86 -11.60
N PHE A 372 -4.14 -0.72 -12.68
CA PHE A 372 -3.61 -0.95 -14.01
C PHE A 372 -2.53 0.08 -14.36
N ALA A 373 -2.72 1.35 -13.98
CA ALA A 373 -1.68 2.37 -14.12
C ALA A 373 -0.41 2.04 -13.31
N ALA A 374 -0.56 1.52 -12.10
CA ALA A 374 0.57 1.13 -11.27
C ALA A 374 1.35 -0.06 -11.86
N ILE A 375 0.65 -1.02 -12.48
CA ILE A 375 1.27 -2.16 -13.20
C ILE A 375 2.04 -1.65 -14.41
N VAL A 376 1.37 -0.86 -15.26
CA VAL A 376 1.93 -0.30 -16.49
C VAL A 376 3.12 0.62 -16.22
N GLY A 377 3.04 1.46 -15.18
CA GLY A 377 4.10 2.38 -14.79
C GLY A 377 5.20 1.78 -13.91
N GLY A 378 5.20 0.47 -13.65
CA GLY A 378 6.20 -0.19 -12.78
C GLY A 378 6.16 0.21 -11.30
N GLN A 379 5.08 0.86 -10.86
CA GLN A 379 4.88 1.36 -9.49
C GLN A 379 4.23 0.32 -8.56
N PHE A 380 3.67 -0.77 -9.11
CA PHE A 380 2.88 -1.76 -8.38
C PHE A 380 3.64 -2.43 -7.23
N VAL A 381 4.86 -2.93 -7.49
CA VAL A 381 5.70 -3.58 -6.47
C VAL A 381 6.05 -2.60 -5.34
N ARG A 382 6.36 -1.34 -5.69
CA ARG A 382 6.75 -0.31 -4.71
C ARG A 382 5.60 0.09 -3.78
N ALA A 383 4.37 0.20 -4.28
CA ALA A 383 3.20 0.51 -3.45
C ALA A 383 2.96 -0.59 -2.41
N HIS A 384 3.07 -1.86 -2.82
CA HIS A 384 2.96 -3.01 -1.91
C HIS A 384 4.16 -3.16 -0.97
N GLU A 385 5.38 -2.81 -1.38
CA GLU A 385 6.54 -2.88 -0.48
C GLU A 385 6.52 -1.80 0.61
N LYS A 386 6.13 -0.55 0.28
CA LYS A 386 6.06 0.56 1.24
C LYS A 386 4.90 0.42 2.23
N LEU A 387 3.75 -0.11 1.79
CA LEU A 387 2.53 -0.15 2.59
C LEU A 387 2.12 -1.56 3.03
N GLY A 388 2.79 -2.61 2.55
CA GLY A 388 2.34 -4.00 2.68
C GLY A 388 3.34 -5.00 3.26
N ARG A 389 4.54 -4.60 3.70
CA ARG A 389 5.46 -5.53 4.38
C ARG A 389 5.29 -5.54 5.90
N ASN A 390 4.74 -6.66 6.39
CA ASN A 390 4.98 -7.21 7.72
C ASN A 390 6.13 -8.23 7.67
N LYS A 391 7.39 -7.80 7.53
CA LYS A 391 8.57 -8.66 7.78
C LYS A 391 9.61 -7.88 8.60
N PRO A 392 9.81 -8.18 9.90
CA PRO A 392 10.67 -7.38 10.73
C PRO A 392 12.11 -7.92 10.69
N ILE A 393 13.00 -7.25 9.98
CA ILE A 393 14.34 -7.07 10.56
C ILE A 393 14.10 -6.31 11.86
N LYS A 394 14.59 -6.81 12.99
CA LYS A 394 14.41 -6.14 14.28
C LYS A 394 15.31 -4.90 14.32
N TRP A 395 14.88 -3.83 13.64
CA TRP A 395 15.61 -2.58 13.58
C TRP A 395 15.80 -1.96 14.97
N LEU A 396 16.76 -1.05 15.06
CA LEU A 396 17.04 -0.30 16.27
C LEU A 396 15.84 0.61 16.60
N THR A 397 15.35 0.53 17.83
CA THR A 397 14.35 1.48 18.35
C THR A 397 15.01 2.57 19.19
N LYS A 398 14.37 3.73 19.33
CA LYS A 398 14.89 4.84 20.16
C LYS A 398 15.20 4.39 21.59
N SER A 399 14.33 3.55 22.18
CA SER A 399 14.47 3.01 23.54
C SER A 399 15.69 2.09 23.73
N GLU A 400 16.23 1.53 22.65
CA GLU A 400 17.42 0.68 22.71
C GLU A 400 18.72 1.47 22.75
N ILE A 401 18.71 2.76 22.41
CA ILE A 401 19.89 3.63 22.51
C ILE A 401 20.10 4.01 23.97
N ASN A 402 20.87 3.20 24.67
CA ASN A 402 21.18 3.35 26.09
C ASN A 402 22.62 2.89 26.39
N PHE A 403 23.05 3.05 27.64
CA PHE A 403 24.41 2.70 28.06
C PHE A 403 24.78 1.24 27.73
N GLU A 404 23.87 0.29 27.96
CA GLU A 404 24.13 -1.14 27.71
C GLU A 404 24.46 -1.44 26.25
N LEU A 405 23.79 -0.76 25.31
CA LEU A 405 24.08 -0.92 23.89
C LEU A 405 25.46 -0.35 23.52
N LEU A 406 25.86 0.76 24.15
CA LEU A 406 26.98 1.62 23.71
C LEU A 406 28.29 1.45 24.50
N LYS A 407 28.29 0.82 25.69
CA LYS A 407 29.41 0.79 26.64
C LYS A 407 30.78 0.33 26.11
N ASN A 408 30.81 -0.44 25.02
CA ASN A 408 32.04 -0.96 24.40
C ASN A 408 32.30 -0.38 23.00
N SER A 409 31.75 0.81 22.72
CA SER A 409 31.72 1.37 21.36
C SER A 409 32.36 2.75 21.27
N PHE A 410 32.89 3.25 22.39
CA PHE A 410 33.62 4.51 22.49
C PHE A 410 35.13 4.29 22.35
N ASN A 411 35.84 5.27 21.80
CA ASN A 411 37.30 5.31 21.69
C ASN A 411 37.93 6.14 22.82
N ASN A 412 39.26 6.27 22.81
CA ASN A 412 40.01 6.98 23.86
C ASN A 412 39.75 8.50 23.91
N ASN A 413 39.16 9.07 22.85
CA ASN A 413 38.82 10.50 22.80
C ASN A 413 37.46 10.80 23.42
N PHE A 414 36.69 9.78 23.82
CA PHE A 414 35.43 10.00 24.51
C PHE A 414 35.69 10.59 25.90
N PRO A 415 35.18 11.81 26.19
CA PRO A 415 35.61 12.57 27.37
C PRO A 415 34.95 12.08 28.67
N PHE A 416 33.88 11.30 28.58
CA PHE A 416 33.09 10.90 29.74
C PHE A 416 33.58 9.58 30.34
N LYS A 417 33.87 9.60 31.65
CA LYS A 417 34.25 8.43 32.45
C LYS A 417 33.18 8.12 33.50
N ASP A 418 33.20 6.89 34.00
CA ASP A 418 32.30 6.40 35.05
C ASP A 418 30.80 6.68 34.80
N ILE A 419 30.34 6.23 33.62
CA ILE A 419 29.01 6.51 33.08
C ILE A 419 27.95 5.68 33.79
N GLN A 420 26.94 6.34 34.33
CA GLN A 420 25.76 5.74 34.94
C GLN A 420 24.68 5.42 33.90
N ALA A 421 24.41 6.37 33.00
CA ALA A 421 23.33 6.24 32.02
C ALA A 421 23.61 7.05 30.76
N ILE A 422 23.01 6.60 29.65
CA ILE A 422 22.93 7.34 28.39
C ILE A 422 21.46 7.38 27.97
N LYS A 423 20.96 8.57 27.64
CA LYS A 423 19.58 8.81 27.22
C LYS A 423 19.54 9.67 25.97
N LEU A 424 18.56 9.44 25.09
CA LEU A 424 18.31 10.37 24.00
C LEU A 424 17.67 11.65 24.54
N TRP A 425 18.16 12.79 24.06
CA TRP A 425 17.62 14.10 24.37
C TRP A 425 16.65 14.52 23.26
N ASP A 426 15.34 14.39 23.50
CA ASP A 426 14.29 14.65 22.49
C ASP A 426 13.93 16.16 22.35
N ASP A 427 14.51 17.06 23.15
CA ASP A 427 14.06 18.47 23.27
C ASP A 427 14.67 19.47 22.26
N GLN A 428 15.34 18.99 21.20
CA GLN A 428 15.84 19.85 20.12
C GLN A 428 15.66 19.21 18.74
N PHE A 429 15.19 20.01 17.78
CA PHE A 429 15.09 19.66 16.38
C PHE A 429 16.51 19.64 15.78
N CYS A 430 17.05 18.45 15.50
CA CYS A 430 18.29 18.30 14.72
C CYS A 430 17.90 18.07 13.26
N GLU A 431 18.20 19.01 12.37
CA GLU A 431 17.90 18.86 10.95
C GLU A 431 18.78 17.77 10.32
N ASN A 432 18.13 16.77 9.74
CA ASN A 432 18.80 15.69 9.04
C ASN A 432 19.31 16.14 7.67
N GLY A 433 20.42 15.56 7.23
CA GLY A 433 20.93 15.74 5.86
C GLY A 433 19.96 15.24 4.78
N ILE A 434 20.13 15.74 3.55
CA ILE A 434 19.24 15.43 2.40
C ILE A 434 19.13 13.93 2.16
N MET A 435 20.26 13.19 2.19
CA MET A 435 20.25 11.74 2.01
C MET A 435 19.37 11.02 3.04
N ILE A 436 19.43 11.45 4.31
CA ILE A 436 18.65 10.86 5.40
C ILE A 436 17.16 11.14 5.21
N ASN A 437 16.80 12.37 4.84
CA ASN A 437 15.42 12.73 4.53
C ASN A 437 14.87 11.94 3.33
N LEU A 438 15.71 11.68 2.32
CA LEU A 438 15.36 10.83 1.18
C LEU A 438 15.16 9.37 1.61
N THR A 439 16.03 8.82 2.45
CA THR A 439 15.93 7.44 2.91
C THR A 439 14.75 7.20 3.85
N ASN A 440 14.39 8.17 4.69
CA ASN A 440 13.21 8.09 5.57
C ASN A 440 11.89 7.91 4.80
N ASN A 441 11.87 8.16 3.48
CA ASN A 441 10.70 7.90 2.65
C ASN A 441 10.60 6.45 2.13
N VAL A 442 11.65 5.64 2.29
CA VAL A 442 11.76 4.27 1.77
C VAL A 442 12.05 3.21 2.84
N THR A 443 12.42 3.61 4.06
CA THR A 443 12.69 2.70 5.19
C THR A 443 12.17 3.32 6.50
N ASP A 444 11.58 2.49 7.38
CA ASP A 444 11.15 2.91 8.73
C ASP A 444 12.25 2.71 9.79
N LYS A 445 13.45 2.32 9.35
CA LYS A 445 14.62 2.17 10.18
C LYS A 445 14.97 3.51 10.85
N LEU A 446 15.33 3.46 12.14
CA LEU A 446 15.77 4.63 12.88
C LEU A 446 17.11 5.14 12.34
N THR A 447 17.07 6.09 11.41
CA THR A 447 18.22 6.76 10.80
C THR A 447 18.13 8.27 11.01
N GLY A 448 19.27 8.96 11.05
CA GLY A 448 19.33 10.38 11.36
C GLY A 448 20.28 10.76 12.47
N PHE A 449 20.21 12.03 12.83
CA PHE A 449 20.98 12.64 13.92
C PHE A 449 20.19 12.59 15.22
N PHE A 450 20.83 12.09 16.28
CA PHE A 450 20.26 12.01 17.62
C PHE A 450 21.25 12.59 18.62
N ILE A 451 20.77 13.44 19.52
CA ILE A 451 21.57 13.94 20.63
C ILE A 451 21.42 12.98 21.79
N ALA A 452 22.53 12.51 22.35
CA ALA A 452 22.55 11.66 23.54
C ALA A 452 23.15 12.42 24.72
N GLU A 453 22.48 12.37 25.86
CA GLU A 453 22.98 12.84 27.14
C GLU A 453 23.60 11.68 27.92
N VAL A 454 24.79 11.91 28.44
CA VAL A 454 25.56 11.03 29.32
C VAL A 454 25.45 11.56 30.74
N ILE A 455 25.18 10.67 31.70
CA ILE A 455 25.12 10.97 33.12
C ILE A 455 26.22 10.16 33.82
N SER A 456 27.09 10.80 34.59
CA SER A 456 28.20 10.17 35.31
C SER A 456 27.99 10.20 36.83
N ASN A 457 28.69 9.33 37.56
CA ASN A 457 28.70 9.35 39.02
C ASN A 457 29.59 10.46 39.59
N GLU A 458 30.68 10.79 38.89
CA GLU A 458 31.64 11.82 39.28
C GLU A 458 31.47 13.10 38.47
N PRO A 459 31.72 14.28 39.07
CA PRO A 459 31.73 15.54 38.34
C PRO A 459 32.83 15.56 37.28
N PHE A 460 32.57 16.16 36.12
CA PHE A 460 33.57 16.26 35.06
C PHE A 460 34.66 17.28 35.41
N GLU A 461 35.89 16.82 35.57
CA GLU A 461 37.08 17.68 35.70
C GLU A 461 37.59 18.08 34.31
N THR A 462 37.01 19.12 33.70
CA THR A 462 37.62 19.71 32.49
C THR A 462 37.57 21.24 32.48
N ASN A 463 38.62 21.87 31.96
CA ASN A 463 38.72 23.32 31.73
C ASN A 463 38.13 23.77 30.38
N ASN A 464 37.56 22.85 29.59
CA ASN A 464 36.86 23.19 28.36
C ASN A 464 35.37 23.35 28.69
N SER A 465 34.77 24.46 28.26
CA SER A 465 33.34 24.75 28.39
C SER A 465 32.41 23.78 27.64
N GLU A 466 32.97 22.72 27.06
CA GLU A 466 32.25 21.65 26.37
C GLU A 466 31.46 20.79 27.40
N PHE A 467 30.20 21.15 27.65
CA PHE A 467 29.15 20.27 28.20
C PHE A 467 29.08 20.02 29.71
N ILE A 468 28.92 21.08 30.52
CA ILE A 468 28.37 20.96 31.87
C ILE A 468 27.11 21.83 31.98
N GLN A 469 25.91 21.23 31.91
CA GLN A 469 24.69 21.91 32.40
C GLN A 469 24.54 21.76 33.91
N ASN A 470 24.99 20.63 34.45
CA ASN A 470 25.16 20.30 35.86
C ASN A 470 26.41 19.41 35.95
N GLY A 471 27.24 19.54 36.99
CA GLY A 471 28.57 18.91 37.11
C GLY A 471 28.73 17.45 36.65
N ASN A 472 27.64 16.68 36.52
CA ASN A 472 27.60 15.25 36.25
C ASN A 472 26.84 14.86 34.94
N SER A 473 26.40 15.80 34.07
CA SER A 473 25.83 15.45 32.75
C SER A 473 26.42 16.20 31.55
N GLY A 474 26.60 15.48 30.43
CA GLY A 474 27.19 15.98 29.19
C GLY A 474 26.51 15.40 27.95
N LYS A 475 26.76 15.96 26.75
CA LYS A 475 26.04 15.58 25.51
C LYS A 475 26.98 15.26 24.36
N PHE A 476 26.55 14.38 23.46
CA PHE A 476 27.25 14.07 22.21
C PHE A 476 26.26 13.73 21.09
N LEU A 477 26.74 13.74 19.85
CA LEU A 477 25.95 13.44 18.66
C LEU A 477 26.08 11.96 18.28
N ILE A 478 24.95 11.31 18.01
CA ILE A 478 24.86 10.00 17.39
C ILE A 478 24.33 10.17 15.97
N LYS A 479 25.12 9.79 14.96
CA LYS A 479 24.65 9.66 13.58
C LYS A 479 24.29 8.20 13.31
N SER A 480 23.03 7.92 12.97
CA SER A 480 22.57 6.61 12.51
C SER A 480 22.46 6.58 10.99
N LYS A 481 23.28 5.76 10.33
CA LYS A 481 23.39 5.77 8.86
C LYS A 481 22.45 4.76 8.19
N PRO A 482 21.75 5.15 7.11
CA PRO A 482 21.08 4.21 6.22
C PRO A 482 22.11 3.42 5.40
N LEU A 483 21.76 2.22 4.95
CA LEU A 483 22.56 1.44 4.00
C LEU A 483 22.66 2.18 2.66
N ASP A 484 23.70 1.86 1.89
CA ASP A 484 23.86 2.41 0.54
C ASP A 484 22.72 1.99 -0.40
N ASP A 485 22.27 0.74 -0.32
CA ASP A 485 21.09 0.27 -1.06
C ASP A 485 19.80 1.02 -0.63
N GLU A 486 19.70 1.50 0.60
CA GLU A 486 18.59 2.36 1.05
C GLU A 486 18.70 3.77 0.45
N VAL A 487 19.90 4.34 0.41
CA VAL A 487 20.18 5.63 -0.28
C VAL A 487 19.83 5.54 -1.76
N ILE A 488 20.28 4.47 -2.44
CA ILE A 488 19.96 4.23 -3.86
C ILE A 488 18.45 4.06 -4.06
N LYS A 489 17.74 3.38 -3.16
CA LYS A 489 16.28 3.30 -3.21
C LYS A 489 15.62 4.67 -3.04
N GLY A 490 16.14 5.53 -2.15
CA GLY A 490 15.70 6.91 -1.98
C GLY A 490 15.91 7.76 -3.24
N LEU A 491 17.06 7.63 -3.89
CA LEU A 491 17.35 8.30 -5.16
C LEU A 491 16.46 7.79 -6.29
N LYS A 492 16.22 6.49 -6.39
CA LYS A 492 15.27 5.90 -7.35
C LYS A 492 13.84 6.40 -7.11
N LEU A 493 13.45 6.56 -5.85
CA LEU A 493 12.17 7.17 -5.47
C LEU A 493 12.05 8.58 -6.04
N LEU A 494 13.05 9.42 -5.85
CA LEU A 494 13.09 10.79 -6.38
C LEU A 494 13.11 10.79 -7.92
N ALA A 495 13.96 9.95 -8.52
CA ALA A 495 14.08 9.77 -9.96
C ALA A 495 12.74 9.43 -10.63
N SER A 496 11.98 8.48 -10.06
CA SER A 496 10.67 8.09 -10.60
C SER A 496 9.61 9.20 -10.61
N ALA A 497 9.80 10.25 -9.80
CA ALA A 497 8.92 11.41 -9.79
C ALA A 497 9.29 12.44 -10.87
N ILE A 498 10.53 12.38 -11.37
CA ILE A 498 11.10 13.28 -12.37
C ILE A 498 10.96 12.66 -13.77
N ASP A 499 11.52 11.46 -13.98
CA ASP A 499 11.56 10.79 -15.29
C ASP A 499 11.62 9.25 -15.12
N ASN A 500 10.82 8.52 -15.89
CA ASN A 500 10.70 7.06 -15.77
C ASN A 500 11.99 6.31 -16.18
N ASP A 501 12.80 6.88 -17.08
CA ASP A 501 14.04 6.27 -17.58
C ASP A 501 15.19 6.36 -16.58
N LEU A 502 15.15 7.33 -15.64
CA LEU A 502 16.19 7.47 -14.61
C LEU A 502 16.19 6.28 -13.64
N THR A 503 15.02 5.70 -13.34
CA THR A 503 14.91 4.62 -12.35
C THR A 503 15.70 3.36 -12.76
N PRO A 504 15.59 2.86 -14.02
CA PRO A 504 16.47 1.84 -14.56
C PRO A 504 17.96 2.21 -14.47
N LEU A 505 18.33 3.44 -14.83
CA LEU A 505 19.73 3.89 -14.86
C LEU A 505 20.37 3.86 -13.46
N PHE A 506 19.70 4.38 -12.43
CA PHE A 506 20.18 4.25 -11.04
C PHE A 506 20.33 2.79 -10.61
N SER A 507 19.44 1.91 -11.07
CA SER A 507 19.51 0.47 -10.79
C SER A 507 20.71 -0.20 -11.44
N THR A 508 20.95 0.11 -12.73
CA THR A 508 22.06 -0.41 -13.52
C THR A 508 23.40 0.05 -12.96
N TYR A 509 23.51 1.33 -12.61
CA TYR A 509 24.77 1.95 -12.23
C TYR A 509 25.00 2.07 -10.72
N LYS A 510 24.14 1.50 -9.87
CA LYS A 510 24.24 1.64 -8.39
C LYS A 510 25.63 1.33 -7.81
N LYS A 511 26.36 0.39 -8.41
CA LYS A 511 27.71 -0.01 -7.97
C LYS A 511 28.80 0.98 -8.37
N ASN A 512 28.49 1.90 -9.28
CA ASN A 512 29.41 2.88 -9.86
C ASN A 512 29.17 4.30 -9.33
N LEU A 513 28.18 4.47 -8.45
CA LEU A 513 27.90 5.73 -7.77
C LEU A 513 28.69 5.84 -6.47
N GLU A 514 28.91 7.08 -6.05
CA GLU A 514 29.60 7.49 -4.83
C GLU A 514 28.95 6.94 -3.55
N TYR A 515 27.66 6.60 -3.59
CA TYR A 515 26.92 6.10 -2.42
C TYR A 515 27.30 4.68 -1.99
N LYS A 516 28.02 3.91 -2.82
CA LYS A 516 28.43 2.55 -2.46
C LYS A 516 29.19 2.53 -1.14
N ASN A 517 28.76 1.67 -0.21
CA ASN A 517 29.28 1.56 1.15
C ASN A 517 29.29 2.89 1.94
N SER A 518 28.40 3.85 1.64
CA SER A 518 28.34 5.16 2.33
C SER A 518 28.18 5.03 3.85
N HIS A 519 27.44 4.02 4.33
CA HIS A 519 27.31 3.68 5.74
C HIS A 519 28.60 3.24 6.43
N LYS A 520 29.62 2.83 5.66
CA LYS A 520 30.95 2.48 6.16
C LYS A 520 31.96 3.62 5.99
N LYS A 521 31.88 4.36 4.87
CA LYS A 521 32.81 5.44 4.51
C LYS A 521 33.03 6.47 5.62
N GLU A 522 31.94 7.01 6.15
CA GLU A 522 32.03 8.16 7.06
C GLU A 522 32.82 7.84 8.33
N TRP A 523 32.48 6.79 9.07
CA TRP A 523 33.20 6.48 10.31
C TRP A 523 34.66 6.11 10.06
N MET A 524 34.97 5.47 8.93
CA MET A 524 36.34 5.12 8.57
C MET A 524 37.18 6.37 8.34
N ILE A 525 36.64 7.35 7.61
CA ILE A 525 37.34 8.61 7.33
C ILE A 525 37.56 9.40 8.62
N TYR A 526 36.54 9.52 9.47
CA TYR A 526 36.68 10.19 10.76
C TYR A 526 37.66 9.50 11.70
N GLU A 527 37.71 8.17 11.71
CA GLU A 527 38.71 7.39 12.45
C GLU A 527 40.13 7.71 11.95
N ALA A 528 40.35 7.72 10.63
CA ALA A 528 41.61 8.12 9.99
C ALA A 528 42.10 9.51 10.41
N LEU A 529 41.20 10.49 10.27
CA LEU A 529 41.53 11.90 10.51
C LEU A 529 41.87 12.11 11.99
N THR A 530 41.17 11.38 12.87
CA THR A 530 41.41 11.39 14.31
C THR A 530 42.73 10.72 14.68
N GLU A 531 43.07 9.58 14.08
CA GLU A 531 44.37 8.90 14.31
C GLU A 531 45.57 9.75 13.89
N LYS A 532 45.42 10.61 12.86
CA LYS A 532 46.42 11.59 12.44
C LYS A 532 46.44 12.87 13.28
N GLY A 533 45.51 13.04 14.21
CA GLY A 533 45.52 14.15 15.17
C GLY A 533 44.99 15.48 14.61
N PHE A 534 44.16 15.45 13.56
CA PHE A 534 43.55 16.68 13.04
C PHE A 534 42.53 17.25 14.03
N SER A 535 42.68 18.53 14.38
CA SER A 535 41.76 19.26 15.27
C SER A 535 40.68 20.06 14.53
N CYS A 536 40.83 20.23 13.21
CA CYS A 536 39.91 20.97 12.35
C CYS A 536 38.67 20.17 11.91
N ILE A 537 38.31 19.11 12.64
CA ILE A 537 37.15 18.25 12.41
C ILE A 537 36.37 18.09 13.73
N PRO A 538 35.08 17.72 13.69
CA PRO A 538 34.39 17.31 14.90
C PRO A 538 35.09 16.12 15.56
N LYS A 539 35.26 16.15 16.89
CA LYS A 539 35.89 15.02 17.59
C LYS A 539 35.10 13.73 17.34
N TYR A 540 35.79 12.68 16.92
CA TYR A 540 35.21 11.36 16.74
C TYR A 540 35.35 10.54 18.02
N TYR A 541 34.24 10.01 18.53
CA TYR A 541 34.16 9.30 19.80
C TYR A 541 34.00 7.79 19.65
N GLY A 542 33.77 7.25 18.45
CA GLY A 542 33.66 5.82 18.20
C GLY A 542 32.45 5.44 17.36
N LYS A 543 32.14 4.14 17.32
CA LYS A 543 31.10 3.55 16.45
C LYS A 543 30.49 2.29 17.04
N LYS A 544 29.21 2.04 16.70
CA LYS A 544 28.52 0.76 16.96
C LYS A 544 28.00 0.18 15.66
N ILE A 545 28.40 -1.05 15.35
CA ILE A 545 27.94 -1.80 14.17
C ILE A 545 27.28 -3.10 14.64
N ILE A 546 26.08 -3.37 14.14
CA ILE A 546 25.38 -4.66 14.31
C ILE A 546 24.82 -5.05 12.94
N GLU A 547 25.62 -5.79 12.16
CA GLU A 547 25.32 -6.06 10.74
C GLU A 547 24.02 -6.85 10.57
N GLU A 548 23.71 -7.80 11.46
CA GLU A 548 22.49 -8.63 11.40
C GLU A 548 21.20 -7.81 11.61
N ARG A 549 21.33 -6.63 12.24
CA ARG A 549 20.24 -5.68 12.47
C ARG A 549 20.36 -4.43 11.59
N GLU A 550 21.35 -4.42 10.69
CA GLU A 550 21.70 -3.31 9.80
C GLU A 550 22.01 -2.01 10.57
N VAL A 551 22.49 -2.07 11.82
CA VAL A 551 22.72 -0.88 12.65
C VAL A 551 24.13 -0.34 12.42
N TYR A 552 24.25 0.93 12.03
CA TYR A 552 25.52 1.65 11.86
C TYR A 552 25.42 3.01 12.56
N LEU A 553 25.97 3.10 13.77
CA LEU A 553 26.00 4.32 14.58
C LEU A 553 27.42 4.88 14.65
N ILE A 554 27.52 6.20 14.53
CA ILE A 554 28.76 6.99 14.63
C ILE A 554 28.58 7.96 15.78
N PHE A 555 29.56 8.07 16.67
CA PHE A 555 29.54 8.97 17.82
C PHE A 555 30.50 10.11 17.59
N MET A 556 30.01 11.33 17.71
CA MET A 556 30.78 12.53 17.37
C MET A 556 30.50 13.66 18.35
N GLU A 557 31.37 14.65 18.34
CA GLU A 557 31.16 15.94 18.98
C GLU A 557 29.84 16.56 18.50
N LEU A 558 29.06 17.05 19.45
CA LEU A 558 27.94 17.93 19.16
C LEU A 558 28.49 19.36 19.11
N LEU A 559 28.36 20.06 17.98
CA LEU A 559 28.82 21.44 17.88
C LEU A 559 27.80 22.38 18.54
N ASP A 560 28.18 23.05 19.64
CA ASP A 560 27.33 24.01 20.34
C ASP A 560 27.33 25.38 19.62
N PHE A 561 26.15 25.83 19.17
CA PHE A 561 25.97 27.14 18.55
C PHE A 561 26.47 28.31 19.41
N ASN A 562 26.50 28.17 20.73
CA ASN A 562 27.05 29.20 21.62
C ASN A 562 28.57 29.30 21.57
N GLU A 563 29.26 28.28 21.06
CA GLU A 563 30.72 28.25 20.91
C GLU A 563 31.17 28.47 19.46
N LEU A 564 30.22 28.53 18.53
CA LEU A 564 30.47 28.82 17.13
C LEU A 564 30.34 30.32 16.85
N LEU A 565 31.22 30.82 15.99
CA LEU A 565 31.08 32.13 15.35
C LEU A 565 29.99 32.07 14.27
N PHE A 566 30.03 31.04 13.42
CA PHE A 566 28.97 30.70 12.47
C PHE A 566 29.10 29.26 11.96
N ILE A 567 27.99 28.72 11.43
CA ILE A 567 27.86 27.38 10.84
C ILE A 567 26.81 27.46 9.72
N ASN A 568 26.94 26.63 8.68
CA ASN A 568 26.02 26.56 7.55
C ASN A 568 25.71 27.93 6.93
N THR A 569 26.75 28.56 6.37
CA THR A 569 26.67 29.95 5.86
C THR A 569 26.56 30.02 4.34
N GLU A 570 25.96 29.00 3.70
CA GLU A 570 25.79 28.93 2.24
C GLU A 570 25.07 30.17 1.68
N ASN A 571 24.10 30.71 2.43
CA ASN A 571 23.33 31.91 2.07
C ASN A 571 23.86 33.22 2.68
N ASN A 572 24.97 33.17 3.42
CA ASN A 572 25.55 34.33 4.14
C ASN A 572 27.08 34.37 3.94
N THR A 573 27.52 34.38 2.69
CA THR A 573 28.95 34.31 2.33
C THR A 573 29.73 35.57 2.72
N GLU A 574 29.04 36.70 2.92
CA GLU A 574 29.62 37.96 3.39
C GLU A 574 30.22 37.89 4.80
N LYS A 575 29.92 36.84 5.58
CA LYS A 575 30.51 36.59 6.90
C LYS A 575 31.97 36.13 6.84
N TRP A 576 32.44 35.72 5.67
CA TRP A 576 33.79 35.21 5.46
C TRP A 576 34.75 36.32 5.06
N ASN A 577 35.85 36.46 5.79
CA ASN A 577 36.95 37.33 5.42
C ASN A 577 38.14 36.50 4.88
N ASP A 578 39.10 37.18 4.25
CA ASP A 578 40.26 36.53 3.64
C ASP A 578 41.05 35.68 4.66
N GLU A 579 41.16 36.12 5.91
CA GLU A 579 41.89 35.41 6.96
C GLU A 579 41.26 34.04 7.29
N LEU A 580 39.94 34.00 7.46
CA LEU A 580 39.20 32.76 7.71
C LEU A 580 39.23 31.82 6.50
N ILE A 581 39.09 32.37 5.29
CA ILE A 581 39.17 31.59 4.05
C ILE A 581 40.55 30.94 3.94
N PHE A 582 41.63 31.73 4.11
CA PHE A 582 43.00 31.20 4.06
C PHE A 582 43.25 30.14 5.13
N LYS A 583 42.73 30.33 6.35
CA LYS A 583 42.87 29.35 7.43
C LYS A 583 42.21 28.02 7.07
N VAL A 584 40.97 28.04 6.62
CA VAL A 584 40.27 26.78 6.26
C VAL A 584 40.93 26.11 5.06
N ILE A 585 41.32 26.88 4.02
CA ILE A 585 42.05 26.32 2.87
C ILE A 585 43.35 25.67 3.35
N LYS A 586 44.07 26.28 4.29
CA LYS A 586 45.27 25.71 4.88
C LYS A 586 44.97 24.41 5.62
N ASP A 587 43.95 24.39 6.48
CA ASP A 587 43.55 23.20 7.25
C ASP A 587 43.15 22.03 6.31
N ILE A 588 42.36 22.31 5.26
CA ILE A 588 42.00 21.34 4.21
C ILE A 588 43.26 20.85 3.48
N THR A 589 44.18 21.76 3.16
CA THR A 589 45.44 21.44 2.46
C THR A 589 46.32 20.51 3.31
N GLU A 590 46.42 20.74 4.62
CA GLU A 590 47.18 19.88 5.53
C GLU A 590 46.60 18.45 5.57
N ILE A 591 45.27 18.32 5.55
CA ILE A 591 44.60 17.02 5.40
C ILE A 591 44.96 16.39 4.06
N HIS A 592 44.76 17.11 2.95
CA HIS A 592 45.07 16.60 1.60
C HIS A 592 46.54 16.17 1.46
N LEU A 593 47.50 16.86 2.08
CA LEU A 593 48.90 16.47 2.04
C LEU A 593 49.20 15.21 2.87
N SER A 594 48.35 14.89 3.85
CA SER A 594 48.56 13.78 4.78
C SER A 594 47.97 12.45 4.32
N PHE A 595 47.15 12.43 3.27
CA PHE A 595 46.47 11.24 2.71
C PHE A 595 46.89 10.92 1.27
N LYS A 596 48.16 11.14 0.94
CA LYS A 596 48.72 10.84 -0.38
C LYS A 596 48.78 9.34 -0.66
N THR A 597 48.39 8.91 -1.87
CA THR A 597 48.49 7.52 -2.31
C THR A 597 49.95 7.07 -2.42
N GLY A 598 50.44 6.33 -1.42
CA GLY A 598 51.82 5.82 -1.36
C GLY A 598 52.28 5.55 0.08
N ASP A 599 51.77 6.33 1.04
CA ASP A 599 51.81 5.97 2.45
C ASP A 599 50.77 4.89 2.73
N ASN A 600 51.07 3.91 3.57
CA ASN A 600 50.20 2.79 3.97
C ASN A 600 48.93 3.24 4.74
N SER A 601 48.21 4.28 4.30
CA SER A 601 46.88 4.60 4.83
C SER A 601 45.90 3.53 4.34
N LEU A 602 45.69 2.50 5.18
CA LEU A 602 44.76 1.38 4.99
C LEU A 602 43.41 1.82 4.39
N ILE A 603 42.95 3.01 4.76
CA ILE A 603 41.66 3.58 4.35
C ILE A 603 41.55 3.86 2.85
N LEU A 604 42.62 4.26 2.15
CA LEU A 604 42.57 4.46 0.70
C LEU A 604 42.49 3.14 -0.09
N ASN A 605 42.95 2.04 0.51
CA ASN A 605 42.89 0.70 -0.11
C ASN A 605 41.51 0.02 0.10
N GLU A 606 40.76 0.43 1.13
CA GLU A 606 39.43 -0.11 1.41
C GLU A 606 38.31 0.56 0.57
N PHE A 607 38.57 1.74 -0.01
CA PHE A 607 37.63 2.41 -0.89
C PHE A 607 37.91 2.15 -2.36
N GLU A 608 36.91 1.63 -3.07
CA GLU A 608 36.95 1.62 -4.53
C GLU A 608 36.75 3.06 -5.02
N ILE A 609 37.77 3.62 -5.67
CA ILE A 609 37.68 4.95 -6.32
C ILE A 609 36.46 4.97 -7.23
N SER A 610 35.57 5.94 -7.03
CA SER A 610 34.39 6.12 -7.87
C SER A 610 34.81 6.31 -9.33
N LYS A 611 34.13 5.62 -10.24
CA LYS A 611 34.41 5.67 -11.68
C LYS A 611 33.19 6.25 -12.38
N PRO A 612 32.97 7.58 -12.29
CA PRO A 612 31.75 8.21 -12.76
C PRO A 612 31.51 7.99 -14.26
N TRP A 613 32.56 7.84 -15.07
CA TRP A 613 32.46 7.48 -16.49
C TRP A 613 31.77 6.14 -16.76
N LYS A 614 31.77 5.20 -15.79
CA LYS A 614 31.01 3.95 -15.91
C LYS A 614 29.49 4.17 -15.82
N ALA A 615 29.05 5.30 -15.27
CA ALA A 615 27.66 5.70 -15.15
C ALA A 615 27.32 6.87 -16.09
N LYS A 616 28.05 7.03 -17.20
CA LYS A 616 27.90 8.17 -18.12
C LYS A 616 26.47 8.37 -18.62
N GLU A 617 25.73 7.30 -18.92
CA GLU A 617 24.35 7.38 -19.40
C GLU A 617 23.42 8.01 -18.35
N LEU A 618 23.63 7.70 -17.06
CA LEU A 618 22.89 8.32 -15.97
C LEU A 618 23.19 9.82 -15.90
N TYR A 619 24.47 10.20 -15.90
CA TYR A 619 24.86 11.61 -15.82
C TYR A 619 24.39 12.41 -17.04
N GLN A 620 24.48 11.85 -18.24
CA GLN A 620 23.96 12.46 -19.46
C GLN A 620 22.44 12.65 -19.39
N LYS A 621 21.67 11.65 -18.93
CA LYS A 621 20.22 11.78 -18.74
C LYS A 621 19.86 12.84 -17.70
N LEU A 622 20.59 12.90 -16.58
CA LEU A 622 20.40 13.95 -15.57
C LEU A 622 20.64 15.35 -16.17
N LEU A 623 21.75 15.55 -16.89
CA LEU A 623 22.06 16.83 -17.56
C LEU A 623 21.02 17.21 -18.63
N GLN A 624 20.49 16.24 -19.37
CA GLN A 624 19.41 16.46 -20.34
C GLN A 624 18.13 16.94 -19.65
N ILE A 625 17.76 16.33 -18.53
CA ILE A 625 16.60 16.76 -17.73
C ILE A 625 16.81 18.18 -17.19
N THR A 626 18.00 18.48 -16.65
CA THR A 626 18.33 19.84 -16.18
C THR A 626 18.20 20.87 -17.31
N THR A 627 18.58 20.51 -18.54
CA THR A 627 18.42 21.38 -19.72
C THR A 627 16.94 21.69 -20.03
N LEU A 628 16.04 20.75 -19.77
CA LEU A 628 14.59 20.94 -19.97
C LEU A 628 13.96 21.81 -18.87
N GLU A 629 14.48 21.76 -17.65
CA GLU A 629 13.92 22.52 -16.51
C GLU A 629 14.42 23.97 -16.42
N TYR A 630 15.65 24.26 -16.84
CA TYR A 630 16.23 25.61 -16.75
C TYR A 630 16.12 26.37 -18.07
N HIS A 631 15.27 27.40 -18.10
CA HIS A 631 15.04 28.29 -19.26
C HIS A 631 16.08 29.42 -19.41
N ALA A 632 17.06 29.55 -18.51
CA ALA A 632 18.05 30.61 -18.58
C ALA A 632 19.10 30.32 -19.67
N GLU A 633 19.07 31.11 -20.76
CA GLU A 633 19.94 30.91 -21.94
C GLU A 633 21.44 30.85 -21.61
N SER A 634 21.90 31.48 -20.52
CA SER A 634 23.32 31.56 -20.17
C SER A 634 23.95 30.22 -19.73
N TRP A 635 23.17 29.28 -19.19
CA TRP A 635 23.69 28.01 -18.64
C TRP A 635 23.55 26.83 -19.61
N ILE A 636 22.62 26.92 -20.56
CA ILE A 636 22.30 25.83 -21.50
C ILE A 636 23.53 25.43 -22.33
N GLY A 637 24.34 26.40 -22.79
CA GLY A 637 25.56 26.11 -23.55
C GLY A 637 26.60 25.33 -22.74
N LEU A 638 26.73 25.63 -21.45
CA LEU A 638 27.66 24.94 -20.56
C LEU A 638 27.19 23.51 -20.25
N ILE A 639 25.88 23.30 -20.04
CA ILE A 639 25.31 21.97 -19.81
C ILE A 639 25.48 21.07 -21.06
N HIS A 640 25.27 21.59 -22.27
CA HIS A 640 25.52 20.84 -23.49
C HIS A 640 26.99 20.43 -23.64
N ASN A 641 27.92 21.33 -23.31
CA ASN A 641 29.35 21.00 -23.30
C ASN A 641 29.66 19.89 -22.27
N LEU A 642 29.05 19.92 -21.08
CA LEU A 642 29.21 18.89 -20.05
C LEU A 642 28.67 17.52 -20.51
N ILE A 643 27.56 17.47 -21.25
CA ILE A 643 27.02 16.22 -21.82
C ILE A 643 28.04 15.56 -22.74
N GLY A 644 28.69 16.34 -23.62
CA GLY A 644 29.74 15.84 -24.50
C GLY A 644 31.05 15.53 -23.78
N TYR A 645 31.34 16.25 -22.69
CA TYR A 645 32.50 16.00 -21.84
C TYR A 645 32.41 14.66 -21.09
N ALA A 646 31.20 14.18 -20.77
CA ALA A 646 31.01 12.90 -20.11
C ALA A 646 31.68 11.71 -20.84
N ASP A 647 31.80 11.77 -22.17
CA ASP A 647 32.48 10.76 -22.98
C ASP A 647 34.02 10.82 -22.86
N LYS A 648 34.58 11.97 -22.46
CA LYS A 648 36.04 12.19 -22.32
C LYS A 648 36.56 11.94 -20.90
N LEU A 649 35.68 11.82 -19.91
CA LEU A 649 36.03 11.66 -18.49
C LEU A 649 37.03 10.52 -18.22
N GLN A 650 36.88 9.40 -18.93
CA GLN A 650 37.78 8.26 -18.75
C GLN A 650 39.18 8.55 -19.28
N ASP A 651 39.26 9.16 -20.46
CA ASP A 651 40.54 9.48 -21.11
C ASP A 651 41.31 10.52 -20.30
N GLU A 652 40.63 11.57 -19.84
CA GLU A 652 41.26 12.59 -18.98
C GLU A 652 41.72 12.02 -17.64
N TYR A 653 40.96 11.11 -17.02
CA TYR A 653 41.40 10.42 -15.81
C TYR A 653 42.72 9.64 -16.03
N LEU A 654 42.88 9.01 -17.18
CA LEU A 654 44.10 8.27 -17.54
C LEU A 654 45.28 9.20 -17.82
N ASP A 655 45.02 10.39 -18.38
CA ASP A 655 46.03 11.40 -18.68
C ASP A 655 46.52 12.16 -17.44
N ILE A 656 45.69 12.29 -16.39
CA ILE A 656 46.03 12.98 -15.14
C ILE A 656 47.00 12.12 -14.30
N LYS A 657 48.29 12.46 -14.39
CA LYS A 657 49.39 11.87 -13.62
C LYS A 657 49.71 12.64 -12.33
N ILE A 658 48.69 12.99 -11.57
CA ILE A 658 48.86 13.58 -10.22
C ILE A 658 48.64 12.52 -9.15
N GLU A 659 49.42 12.61 -8.09
CA GLU A 659 49.23 11.82 -6.86
C GLU A 659 47.81 12.04 -6.33
N LYS A 660 47.12 10.96 -5.96
CA LYS A 660 45.75 11.03 -5.46
C LYS A 660 45.78 11.26 -3.95
N THR A 661 44.76 11.93 -3.45
CA THR A 661 44.59 12.16 -2.03
C THR A 661 43.10 12.17 -1.66
N LEU A 662 42.81 12.04 -0.36
CA LEU A 662 41.49 12.32 0.19
C LEU A 662 41.15 13.79 -0.05
N THR A 663 39.96 14.05 -0.60
CA THR A 663 39.46 15.40 -0.86
C THR A 663 38.12 15.60 -0.19
N HIS A 664 37.89 16.78 0.41
CA HIS A 664 36.58 17.18 0.94
C HIS A 664 35.55 17.56 -0.15
N ASN A 665 35.90 17.37 -1.44
CA ASN A 665 35.12 17.68 -2.64
C ASN A 665 34.78 19.18 -2.90
N ASP A 666 34.71 20.04 -1.87
CA ASP A 666 34.37 21.47 -2.01
C ASP A 666 34.77 22.29 -0.77
N PHE A 667 35.29 23.51 -0.92
CA PHE A 667 35.31 24.54 0.14
C PHE A 667 33.89 25.13 0.28
N ASN A 668 32.95 24.29 0.72
CA ASN A 668 31.56 24.68 0.85
C ASN A 668 31.28 25.24 2.25
N SER A 669 30.84 26.49 2.34
CA SER A 669 30.50 27.12 3.62
C SER A 669 29.29 26.48 4.35
N ARG A 670 28.57 25.57 3.68
CA ARG A 670 27.56 24.68 4.26
C ARG A 670 28.17 23.62 5.19
N ASN A 671 29.37 23.15 4.87
CA ASN A 671 30.02 21.99 5.49
C ASN A 671 31.17 22.38 6.43
N ILE A 672 31.24 23.67 6.78
CA ILE A 672 32.28 24.23 7.65
C ILE A 672 31.62 25.06 8.75
N ALA A 673 32.11 24.90 9.97
CA ALA A 673 31.82 25.76 11.09
C ALA A 673 33.10 26.48 11.53
N ILE A 674 32.97 27.72 12.02
CA ILE A 674 34.07 28.45 12.64
C ILE A 674 33.75 28.57 14.12
N ARG A 675 34.69 28.15 14.97
CA ARG A 675 34.60 28.28 16.43
C ARG A 675 34.91 29.72 16.85
N LYS A 676 34.45 30.15 18.03
CA LYS A 676 34.70 31.51 18.56
C LYS A 676 36.18 31.85 18.76
N ASN A 677 37.02 30.84 18.97
CA ASN A 677 38.47 31.00 19.02
C ASN A 677 39.11 31.16 17.61
N GLY A 678 38.32 31.15 16.54
CA GLY A 678 38.76 31.28 15.16
C GLY A 678 39.21 29.97 14.52
N ASP A 679 39.09 28.82 15.17
CA ASP A 679 39.43 27.52 14.59
C ASP A 679 38.34 27.02 13.66
N SER A 680 38.76 26.36 12.58
CA SER A 680 37.84 25.72 11.64
C SER A 680 37.38 24.37 12.18
N CYS A 681 36.17 23.97 11.81
CA CYS A 681 35.62 22.65 12.05
C CYS A 681 34.89 22.20 10.78
N ILE A 682 35.56 21.33 10.02
CA ILE A 682 35.17 20.85 8.70
C ILE A 682 34.51 19.48 8.87
N TYR A 683 33.29 19.32 8.38
CA TYR A 683 32.49 18.11 8.52
C TYR A 683 31.87 17.67 7.19
N ASP A 684 31.31 16.46 7.13
CA ASP A 684 30.76 15.84 5.89
C ASP A 684 31.85 15.32 4.93
N TRP A 685 32.90 14.71 5.48
CA TRP A 685 34.03 14.15 4.74
C TRP A 685 33.71 12.87 3.93
N GLU A 686 32.48 12.35 4.00
CA GLU A 686 32.10 11.10 3.32
C GLU A 686 31.79 11.21 1.82
N LEU A 687 31.64 12.43 1.31
CA LEU A 687 31.15 12.72 -0.05
C LEU A 687 32.25 12.71 -1.11
#